data_AF-A0A2P8EA99-F1
#
_entry.id   AF-A0A2P8EA99-F1
#
_cell.length_a   1.000
_cell.length_b   1.000
_cell.length_c   1.000
_cell.angle_alpha   90.00
_cell.angle_beta   90.00
_cell.angle_gamma   90.00
#
_symmetry.space_group_name_H-M   'P 1'
#
loop_
_entity.id
_entity.type
_entity.pdbx_description
1 polymer ?
#
loop_
_entity_poly.entity_id
_entity_poly.type
_entity_poly.pdbx_seq_one_letter_code
_entity_poly.pdbx_strand_id
1 'polypeptide(L)'
;MISKPNRLFVIFFLLHAQVWGQEKIAPDTLPTRDLGELVVTATRQQESILKAPVSVEKLNVQAIQQSAQPGFFEAIQNLKGVQVITPSLGFRVINARGFAHTTNVRFVQLVDGVDNQAPHIGAPIANSLGPNDLDILSVEIIPGSASALYGMNAINGIAHFITKNPFDFPGISINQKIGVNNINSPDSESTPFYETNLRIAETWNAKWGLKINGTWMQGTDWHANNQQDLNPLTNSTTGLSADQNPGADRVNQYGDEASNRRTLTLDGIRYVVSRTGYAEKEVADYGLKNLKGDVTLFFRPKNHLEISYTFRAAHQNNIYQRTNRFRFEDYRTQQHALTFQSPKIQFRTYLTQENTGDSYNIRSMAENIDRSFKTDNQWFSDFSRHYLEASGIGMGVTDAMNLARSLADQGRILPNTPEMAAKIEELRSINNWDIGAALRVQARLFHAEYQQDISSWLLPRNFDFQVMYGLDYRTYIIVPDGNYFINPAEPGENLNYWKTGGFIQATKTFWQDRFKVNAVLRLDKYLYFEPRLNPRLAAVYTPSPQQSFRFSVQSGYRFPSIFEGFSNINSGGRKRIGGLPIMSAGIFENSFTQASITQYQRAVQSDVNTNGLDLAEAIRRNEGLLAKTDYSYLEPEQATSLEGGYRTELLGGKFALDADLYLNRFRNLIAQLDANVPKTSNSDSIGNYFLQNSTQDLYRLWTNSKTVSLNYGGSLGLSYNFFKGFWLGGNFTYARLSRQTRGDGLEDGFNTPEWIYNLSLGNPNLYKSLGFQVNFRQQAGFLWESALATGWVQGYSTLDAQLTMGIFKNLGSVKFGATNALNRYYYSFLGGPAIGGFYYTSLTFGL
;
A
#
# COMPACT_ATOMS: atom_id res chain seq x y z
N MET A 1 12.11 39.98 13.68
CA MET A 1 13.27 40.46 14.45
C MET A 1 14.28 39.31 14.57
N ILE A 2 15.43 39.48 13.90
CA ILE A 2 16.75 38.81 14.06
C ILE A 2 16.80 37.27 14.21
N SER A 3 17.42 36.69 13.18
CA SER A 3 17.91 35.32 12.99
C SER A 3 18.64 34.69 14.18
N LYS A 4 18.38 33.40 14.44
CA LYS A 4 19.34 32.48 15.08
C LYS A 4 19.65 31.34 14.11
N PRO A 5 20.92 31.00 13.86
CA PRO A 5 21.27 29.83 13.06
C PRO A 5 21.14 28.56 13.92
N ASN A 6 20.39 27.59 13.43
CA ASN A 6 20.37 26.23 13.97
C ASN A 6 21.75 25.60 13.78
N ARG A 7 22.41 25.29 14.90
CA ARG A 7 23.71 24.61 14.92
C ARG A 7 23.55 23.18 14.41
N LEU A 8 24.20 22.88 13.30
CA LEU A 8 24.48 21.52 12.82
C LEU A 8 25.21 20.75 13.93
N PHE A 9 24.58 19.71 14.49
CA PHE A 9 25.27 18.74 15.34
C PHE A 9 25.74 17.57 14.47
N VAL A 10 27.00 17.62 14.04
CA VAL A 10 27.71 16.45 13.54
C VAL A 10 28.29 15.74 14.75
N ILE A 11 27.66 14.64 15.18
CA ILE A 11 28.17 13.81 16.26
C ILE A 11 29.22 12.87 15.67
N PHE A 12 30.50 13.22 15.82
CA PHE A 12 31.61 12.28 15.64
C PHE A 12 31.77 11.46 16.94
N PHE A 13 31.34 10.20 16.93
CA PHE A 13 31.74 9.25 17.96
C PHE A 13 33.11 8.65 17.61
N LEU A 14 34.16 9.04 18.35
CA LEU A 14 35.43 8.33 18.38
C LEU A 14 35.35 7.22 19.43
N LEU A 15 34.93 6.02 19.02
CA LEU A 15 35.04 4.81 19.84
C LEU A 15 36.36 4.10 19.53
N HIS A 16 37.26 4.06 20.52
CA HIS A 16 38.44 3.20 20.52
C HIS A 16 37.98 1.75 20.75
N ALA A 17 37.76 0.99 19.67
CA ALA A 17 37.59 -0.45 19.74
C ALA A 17 38.96 -1.13 19.64
N GLN A 18 39.34 -1.88 20.67
CA GLN A 18 40.49 -2.77 20.59
C GLN A 18 40.18 -3.89 19.58
N VAL A 19 41.03 -3.99 18.56
CA VAL A 19 40.95 -5.01 17.51
C VAL A 19 41.25 -6.37 18.11
N TRP A 20 40.23 -7.20 18.30
CA TRP A 20 40.41 -8.64 18.48
C TRP A 20 40.30 -9.27 17.10
N GLY A 21 41.39 -9.92 16.67
CA GLY A 21 41.56 -10.40 15.30
C GLY A 21 40.46 -11.37 14.89
N GLN A 22 39.63 -10.95 13.95
CA GLN A 22 38.72 -11.81 13.19
C GLN A 22 39.52 -12.47 12.06
N GLU A 23 39.37 -13.78 11.88
CA GLU A 23 39.89 -14.45 10.68
C GLU A 23 39.34 -13.75 9.43
N LYS A 24 40.25 -13.34 8.55
CA LYS A 24 39.90 -12.77 7.25
C LYS A 24 39.17 -13.83 6.44
N ILE A 25 37.86 -13.68 6.31
CA ILE A 25 37.15 -14.28 5.16
C ILE A 25 37.72 -13.58 3.93
N ALA A 26 38.53 -14.29 3.14
CA ALA A 26 39.06 -13.78 1.90
C ALA A 26 37.89 -13.31 1.01
N PRO A 27 37.97 -12.13 0.37
CA PRO A 27 36.95 -11.72 -0.58
C PRO A 27 36.96 -12.74 -1.71
N ASP A 28 35.87 -13.51 -1.82
CA ASP A 28 35.69 -14.46 -2.91
C ASP A 28 35.65 -13.67 -4.22
N THR A 29 36.71 -13.80 -5.01
CA THR A 29 36.88 -13.13 -6.31
C THR A 29 36.16 -13.84 -7.45
N LEU A 30 35.42 -14.92 -7.17
CA LEU A 30 34.66 -15.65 -8.15
C LEU A 30 33.19 -15.18 -8.15
N PRO A 31 32.54 -14.99 -9.32
CA PRO A 31 31.11 -14.80 -9.37
C PRO A 31 30.46 -16.05 -8.76
N THR A 32 29.83 -15.89 -7.59
CA THR A 32 29.11 -16.95 -6.89
C THR A 32 28.11 -17.59 -7.84
N ARG A 33 28.27 -18.89 -8.05
CA ARG A 33 27.45 -19.74 -8.93
C ARG A 33 26.03 -19.88 -8.35
N ASP A 34 25.00 -19.61 -9.16
CA ASP A 34 23.56 -19.64 -8.79
C ASP A 34 22.96 -21.03 -8.47
N LEU A 35 23.73 -22.11 -8.60
CA LEU A 35 23.27 -23.51 -8.51
C LEU A 35 22.71 -23.96 -7.13
N GLY A 36 22.62 -23.07 -6.14
CA GLY A 36 22.33 -23.41 -4.74
C GLY A 36 21.50 -22.40 -3.96
N GLU A 37 20.79 -21.47 -4.61
CA GLU A 37 19.93 -20.54 -3.87
C GLU A 37 18.83 -21.29 -3.11
N LEU A 38 18.83 -21.11 -1.78
CA LEU A 38 17.83 -21.69 -0.89
C LEU A 38 16.76 -20.64 -0.56
N VAL A 39 15.51 -21.09 -0.51
CA VAL A 39 14.35 -20.32 -0.08
C VAL A 39 13.57 -21.07 0.98
N VAL A 40 12.89 -20.35 1.86
CA VAL A 40 12.06 -20.94 2.93
C VAL A 40 10.57 -20.69 2.70
N THR A 41 10.24 -19.59 2.02
CA THR A 41 8.88 -19.06 2.01
C THR A 41 7.87 -19.97 1.29
N ALA A 42 8.31 -20.77 0.31
CA ALA A 42 7.42 -21.61 -0.50
C ALA A 42 6.73 -22.74 0.30
N THR A 43 7.43 -23.32 1.27
CA THR A 43 6.99 -24.49 2.04
C THR A 43 7.12 -24.34 3.56
N ARG A 44 7.61 -23.18 4.04
CA ARG A 44 8.07 -22.97 5.43
C ARG A 44 9.25 -23.89 5.83
N GLN A 45 9.91 -24.50 4.84
CA GLN A 45 11.13 -25.30 4.98
C GLN A 45 12.16 -24.83 3.95
N GLN A 46 13.44 -24.98 4.28
CA GLN A 46 14.53 -24.57 3.40
C GLN A 46 14.64 -25.53 2.21
N GLU A 47 14.52 -25.02 1.00
CA GLU A 47 14.63 -25.79 -0.24
C GLU A 47 15.30 -24.98 -1.35
N SER A 48 15.81 -25.67 -2.37
CA SER A 48 16.34 -25.00 -3.56
C SER A 48 15.23 -24.24 -4.29
N ILE A 49 15.53 -23.01 -4.72
CA ILE A 49 14.62 -22.18 -5.50
C ILE A 49 14.22 -22.82 -6.84
N LEU A 50 15.06 -23.71 -7.38
CA LEU A 50 14.75 -24.53 -8.56
C LEU A 50 13.69 -25.59 -8.26
N LYS A 51 13.62 -26.09 -7.03
CA LYS A 51 12.68 -27.13 -6.63
C LYS A 51 11.41 -26.56 -5.98
N ALA A 52 11.29 -25.23 -5.83
CA ALA A 52 10.15 -24.59 -5.17
C ALA A 52 8.81 -24.95 -5.87
N PRO A 53 7.76 -25.32 -5.11
CA PRO A 53 6.46 -25.72 -5.66
C PRO A 53 5.61 -24.58 -6.24
N VAL A 54 6.01 -23.34 -5.99
CA VAL A 54 5.35 -22.11 -6.45
C VAL A 54 6.41 -21.14 -6.97
N SER A 55 6.00 -20.12 -7.72
CA SER A 55 6.93 -19.07 -8.16
C SER A 55 7.45 -18.27 -6.96
N VAL A 56 8.78 -18.16 -6.87
CA VAL A 56 9.47 -17.41 -5.82
C VAL A 56 10.54 -16.54 -6.45
N GLU A 57 10.48 -15.25 -6.16
CA GLU A 57 11.53 -14.28 -6.46
C GLU A 57 12.40 -14.05 -5.24
N LYS A 58 13.70 -13.91 -5.45
CA LYS A 58 14.65 -13.67 -4.37
C LYS A 58 15.52 -12.46 -4.69
N LEU A 59 15.66 -11.59 -3.70
CA LEU A 59 16.60 -10.48 -3.71
C LEU A 59 17.64 -10.73 -2.60
N ASN A 60 18.85 -11.13 -3.00
CA ASN A 60 19.95 -11.41 -2.07
C ASN A 60 20.83 -10.17 -1.82
N VAL A 61 21.78 -10.26 -0.88
CA VAL A 61 22.68 -9.15 -0.50
C VAL A 61 23.43 -8.56 -1.70
N GLN A 62 23.92 -9.41 -2.62
CA GLN A 62 24.68 -8.95 -3.78
C GLN A 62 23.81 -8.15 -4.74
N ALA A 63 22.59 -8.63 -5.01
CA ALA A 63 21.62 -7.93 -5.84
C ALA A 63 21.23 -6.56 -5.23
N ILE A 64 21.09 -6.48 -3.90
CA ILE A 64 20.81 -5.22 -3.18
C ILE A 64 21.96 -4.23 -3.32
N GLN A 65 23.20 -4.68 -3.06
CA GLN A 65 24.40 -3.83 -3.15
C GLN A 65 24.62 -3.28 -4.56
N GLN A 66 24.38 -4.12 -5.58
CA GLN A 66 24.58 -3.75 -6.98
C GLN A 66 23.40 -2.98 -7.59
N SER A 67 22.24 -2.99 -6.93
CA SER A 67 21.02 -2.31 -7.42
C SER A 67 21.24 -0.81 -7.57
N ALA A 68 20.72 -0.20 -8.64
CA ALA A 68 20.67 1.26 -8.76
C ALA A 68 19.73 1.93 -7.74
N GLN A 69 18.90 1.15 -7.06
CA GLN A 69 17.91 1.64 -6.10
C GLN A 69 18.55 2.05 -4.76
N PRO A 70 17.96 3.01 -4.01
CA PRO A 70 18.55 3.55 -2.79
C PRO A 70 18.70 2.54 -1.66
N GLY A 71 17.81 1.56 -1.59
CA GLY A 71 17.83 0.50 -0.58
C GLY A 71 17.13 -0.77 -1.08
N PHE A 72 17.07 -1.78 -0.21
CA PHE A 72 16.52 -3.09 -0.56
C PHE A 72 15.02 -3.01 -0.87
N PHE A 73 14.27 -2.17 -0.16
CA PHE A 73 12.83 -2.08 -0.34
C PHE A 73 12.49 -1.48 -1.71
N GLU A 74 13.25 -0.47 -2.13
CA GLU A 74 13.17 0.10 -3.47
C GLU A 74 13.73 -0.81 -4.55
N ALA A 75 14.55 -1.80 -4.22
CA ALA A 75 15.04 -2.77 -5.19
C ALA A 75 13.99 -3.85 -5.54
N ILE A 76 12.98 -4.06 -4.70
CA ILE A 76 11.90 -5.04 -4.90
C ILE A 76 11.13 -4.83 -6.20
N GLN A 77 10.92 -3.57 -6.61
CA GLN A 77 10.24 -3.25 -7.87
C GLN A 77 11.01 -3.73 -9.12
N ASN A 78 12.25 -4.17 -8.99
CA ASN A 78 13.01 -4.77 -10.09
C ASN A 78 12.72 -6.27 -10.24
N LEU A 79 12.03 -6.89 -9.29
CA LEU A 79 11.64 -8.30 -9.36
C LEU A 79 10.46 -8.47 -10.32
N LYS A 80 10.43 -9.60 -11.02
CA LYS A 80 9.35 -9.92 -11.96
C LYS A 80 8.04 -10.17 -11.21
N GLY A 81 6.90 -9.87 -11.83
CA GLY A 81 5.59 -10.09 -11.22
C GLY A 81 5.23 -9.12 -10.08
N VAL A 82 6.08 -8.12 -9.81
CA VAL A 82 5.91 -7.15 -8.73
C VAL A 82 5.69 -5.75 -9.30
N GLN A 83 4.72 -5.04 -8.72
CA GLN A 83 4.45 -3.62 -8.97
C GLN A 83 4.60 -2.88 -7.64
N VAL A 84 5.32 -1.76 -7.64
CA VAL A 84 5.43 -0.91 -6.45
C VAL A 84 4.79 0.45 -6.72
N ILE A 85 3.82 0.81 -5.89
CA ILE A 85 3.20 2.13 -5.90
C ILE A 85 3.89 3.00 -4.86
N THR A 86 4.13 4.27 -5.18
CA THR A 86 4.87 5.20 -4.31
C THR A 86 3.98 6.38 -3.88
N PRO A 87 3.21 6.24 -2.78
CA PRO A 87 2.49 7.37 -2.20
C PRO A 87 3.38 8.48 -1.64
N SER A 88 4.57 8.13 -1.13
CA SER A 88 5.56 9.06 -0.59
C SER A 88 6.97 8.46 -0.61
N LEU A 89 8.01 9.28 -0.42
CA LEU A 89 9.38 8.80 -0.17
C LEU A 89 9.45 7.82 1.01
N GLY A 90 8.72 8.12 2.09
CA GLY A 90 8.69 7.31 3.30
C GLY A 90 7.72 6.12 3.25
N PHE A 91 6.87 6.03 2.21
CA PHE A 91 5.84 5.00 2.10
C PHE A 91 5.69 4.46 0.68
N ARG A 92 5.98 3.17 0.52
CA ARG A 92 5.90 2.43 -0.74
C ARG A 92 5.13 1.13 -0.54
N VAL A 93 4.34 0.74 -1.53
CA VAL A 93 3.38 -0.36 -1.41
C VAL A 93 3.60 -1.40 -2.48
N ILE A 94 3.86 -2.63 -2.03
CA ILE A 94 4.06 -3.81 -2.88
C ILE A 94 2.70 -4.33 -3.34
N ASN A 95 2.56 -4.51 -4.64
CA ASN A 95 1.41 -5.09 -5.32
C ASN A 95 1.90 -6.19 -6.28
N ALA A 96 1.04 -7.17 -6.55
CA ALA A 96 1.37 -8.26 -7.45
C ALA A 96 0.09 -8.82 -8.10
N ARG A 97 0.18 -9.10 -9.40
CA ARG A 97 -0.83 -9.83 -10.19
C ARG A 97 -2.25 -9.23 -10.15
N GLY A 98 -2.41 -7.91 -10.14
CA GLY A 98 -3.72 -7.26 -10.23
C GLY A 98 -4.18 -6.57 -8.94
N PHE A 99 -5.28 -5.81 -9.06
CA PHE A 99 -6.01 -5.16 -7.96
C PHE A 99 -5.11 -4.29 -7.08
N ALA A 100 -4.21 -3.53 -7.72
CA ALA A 100 -3.22 -2.74 -7.02
C ALA A 100 -3.88 -1.59 -6.24
N HIS A 101 -3.40 -1.33 -5.04
CA HIS A 101 -3.90 -0.26 -4.17
C HIS A 101 -2.75 0.46 -3.47
N THR A 102 -3.00 1.71 -3.04
CA THR A 102 -2.07 2.48 -2.18
C THR A 102 -2.06 1.97 -0.73
N THR A 103 -2.92 1.01 -0.40
CA THR A 103 -2.94 0.28 0.87
C THR A 103 -3.30 -1.17 0.60
N ASN A 104 -2.30 -2.01 0.37
CA ASN A 104 -2.54 -3.38 -0.04
C ASN A 104 -2.81 -4.32 1.16
N VAL A 105 -4.08 -4.53 1.47
CA VAL A 105 -4.55 -5.46 2.52
C VAL A 105 -4.54 -6.93 2.08
N ARG A 106 -4.19 -7.21 0.82
CA ARG A 106 -4.17 -8.55 0.20
C ARG A 106 -2.75 -9.11 0.04
N PHE A 107 -1.75 -8.41 0.54
CA PHE A 107 -0.35 -8.83 0.50
C PHE A 107 0.21 -8.85 1.92
N VAL A 108 0.92 -9.92 2.28
CA VAL A 108 1.53 -10.07 3.61
C VAL A 108 3.00 -9.71 3.56
N GLN A 109 3.51 -9.06 4.61
CA GLN A 109 4.95 -8.86 4.77
C GLN A 109 5.39 -9.38 6.12
N LEU A 110 6.39 -10.26 6.11
CA LEU A 110 6.97 -10.85 7.32
C LEU A 110 8.41 -10.35 7.49
N VAL A 111 8.80 -10.05 8.73
CA VAL A 111 10.22 -9.85 9.09
C VAL A 111 10.61 -10.93 10.08
N ASP A 112 11.48 -11.84 9.64
CA ASP A 112 11.84 -13.07 10.36
C ASP A 112 10.60 -13.86 10.80
N GLY A 113 9.63 -13.99 9.89
CA GLY A 113 8.35 -14.65 10.08
C GLY A 113 7.31 -13.92 10.94
N VAL A 114 7.63 -12.77 11.52
CA VAL A 114 6.68 -11.93 12.26
C VAL A 114 5.94 -10.99 11.28
N ASP A 115 4.61 -10.97 11.33
CA ASP A 115 3.79 -10.08 10.49
C ASP A 115 4.05 -8.60 10.83
N ASN A 116 4.38 -7.82 9.80
CA ASN A 116 4.73 -6.40 9.91
C ASN A 116 3.56 -5.47 9.52
N GLN A 117 2.34 -5.92 9.77
CA GLN A 117 1.14 -5.12 9.58
C GLN A 117 0.91 -4.14 10.75
N ALA A 118 0.55 -2.89 10.43
CA ALA A 118 -0.04 -1.99 11.43
C ALA A 118 -1.53 -2.32 11.62
N PRO A 119 -2.01 -2.57 12.85
CA PRO A 119 -3.37 -3.05 13.07
C PRO A 119 -4.48 -2.16 12.50
N HIS A 120 -4.43 -0.83 12.71
CA HIS A 120 -5.40 0.14 12.18
C HIS A 120 -5.26 0.35 10.66
N ILE A 121 -4.03 0.50 10.15
CA ILE A 121 -3.84 0.55 8.69
C ILE A 121 -4.36 -0.76 8.05
N GLY A 122 -4.27 -1.88 8.74
CA GLY A 122 -4.77 -3.15 8.22
C GLY A 122 -3.92 -3.72 7.09
N ALA A 123 -2.76 -3.12 6.81
CA ALA A 123 -1.84 -3.49 5.75
C ALA A 123 -0.38 -3.45 6.22
N PRO A 124 0.53 -4.12 5.50
CA PRO A 124 1.95 -4.10 5.81
C PRO A 124 2.60 -2.72 5.83
N ILE A 125 3.59 -2.55 6.72
CA ILE A 125 4.37 -1.32 6.86
C ILE A 125 5.89 -1.59 6.97
N ALA A 126 6.45 -2.56 6.23
CA ALA A 126 7.86 -2.93 6.44
C ALA A 126 8.88 -1.88 5.99
N ASN A 127 8.52 -0.97 5.09
CA ASN A 127 9.29 0.26 4.85
C ASN A 127 9.46 1.09 6.14
N SER A 128 8.48 1.03 7.06
CA SER A 128 8.38 1.80 8.29
C SER A 128 8.88 1.09 9.54
N LEU A 129 8.56 -0.20 9.71
CA LEU A 129 8.88 -1.00 10.90
C LEU A 129 9.74 -2.24 10.57
N GLY A 130 10.19 -2.38 9.32
CA GLY A 130 11.09 -3.44 8.88
C GLY A 130 12.58 -3.06 8.94
N PRO A 131 13.47 -4.01 8.58
CA PRO A 131 14.91 -3.86 8.74
C PRO A 131 15.48 -2.75 7.83
N ASN A 132 16.78 -2.48 7.99
CA ASN A 132 17.54 -1.59 7.12
C ASN A 132 18.46 -2.37 6.17
N ASP A 133 19.08 -1.67 5.22
CA ASP A 133 19.96 -2.25 4.19
C ASP A 133 21.17 -3.00 4.77
N LEU A 134 21.60 -2.66 5.99
CA LEU A 134 22.76 -3.31 6.63
C LEU A 134 22.40 -4.67 7.23
N ASP A 135 21.16 -4.85 7.68
CA ASP A 135 20.71 -6.06 8.38
C ASP A 135 19.96 -7.06 7.51
N ILE A 136 19.51 -6.68 6.31
CA ILE A 136 18.83 -7.61 5.42
C ILE A 136 19.80 -8.66 4.86
N LEU A 137 19.42 -9.94 4.94
CA LEU A 137 20.12 -11.06 4.32
C LEU A 137 19.51 -11.39 2.95
N SER A 138 18.19 -11.47 2.90
CA SER A 138 17.46 -11.64 1.65
C SER A 138 16.00 -11.23 1.78
N VAL A 139 15.39 -10.92 0.64
CA VAL A 139 13.94 -10.80 0.50
C VAL A 139 13.44 -11.93 -0.40
N GLU A 140 12.48 -12.71 0.07
CA GLU A 140 11.79 -13.71 -0.73
C GLU A 140 10.36 -13.23 -1.01
N ILE A 141 9.94 -13.23 -2.27
CA ILE A 141 8.59 -12.80 -2.67
C ILE A 141 7.90 -13.94 -3.42
N ILE A 142 6.70 -14.28 -2.97
CA ILE A 142 5.77 -15.15 -3.71
C ILE A 142 4.70 -14.25 -4.31
N PRO A 143 4.74 -13.96 -5.62
CA PRO A 143 3.64 -13.28 -6.29
C PRO A 143 2.49 -14.28 -6.46
N GLY A 144 1.30 -13.93 -5.99
CA GLY A 144 0.11 -14.80 -6.01
C GLY A 144 -0.22 -15.43 -4.66
N SER A 145 -1.25 -16.27 -4.63
CA SER A 145 -1.79 -16.75 -3.35
C SER A 145 -0.75 -17.57 -2.57
N ALA A 146 -0.67 -17.32 -1.28
CA ALA A 146 0.10 -18.09 -0.31
C ALA A 146 -0.76 -18.43 0.93
N SER A 147 -2.08 -18.20 0.83
CA SER A 147 -3.04 -18.35 1.93
C SER A 147 -3.10 -19.75 2.53
N ALA A 148 -2.82 -20.81 1.76
CA ALA A 148 -2.84 -22.16 2.31
C ALA A 148 -1.81 -22.37 3.44
N LEU A 149 -0.65 -21.70 3.37
CA LEU A 149 0.41 -21.81 4.39
C LEU A 149 0.46 -20.60 5.35
N TYR A 150 0.12 -19.41 4.88
CA TYR A 150 0.24 -18.17 5.66
C TYR A 150 -1.12 -17.63 6.14
N GLY A 151 -2.21 -18.19 5.65
CA GLY A 151 -3.56 -17.85 6.05
C GLY A 151 -4.05 -16.52 5.47
N MET A 152 -4.55 -15.68 6.38
CA MET A 152 -5.22 -14.42 6.09
C MET A 152 -4.38 -13.50 5.22
N ASN A 153 -5.03 -12.72 4.35
CA ASN A 153 -4.45 -11.60 3.62
C ASN A 153 -3.32 -11.97 2.65
N ALA A 154 -2.99 -13.25 2.45
CA ALA A 154 -1.95 -13.68 1.51
C ALA A 154 -2.51 -14.08 0.15
N ILE A 155 -3.46 -13.31 -0.41
CA ILE A 155 -4.09 -13.61 -1.71
C ILE A 155 -3.28 -13.08 -2.89
N ASN A 156 -2.77 -11.85 -2.82
CA ASN A 156 -1.94 -11.26 -3.87
C ASN A 156 -0.46 -11.67 -3.73
N GLY A 157 -0.03 -12.06 -2.54
CA GLY A 157 1.36 -12.46 -2.32
C GLY A 157 1.82 -12.34 -0.88
N ILE A 158 3.09 -12.70 -0.71
CA ILE A 158 3.84 -12.50 0.51
C ILE A 158 5.26 -12.05 0.19
N ALA A 159 5.80 -11.13 0.99
CA ALA A 159 7.23 -10.83 1.04
C ALA A 159 7.78 -11.22 2.41
N HIS A 160 8.88 -11.97 2.42
CA HIS A 160 9.57 -12.38 3.62
C HIS A 160 10.95 -11.71 3.66
N PHE A 161 11.09 -10.76 4.58
CA PHE A 161 12.34 -10.09 4.90
C PHE A 161 13.11 -10.92 5.92
N ILE A 162 14.21 -11.52 5.48
CA ILE A 162 15.06 -12.37 6.30
C ILE A 162 16.27 -11.54 6.70
N THR A 163 16.51 -11.42 8.00
CA THR A 163 17.61 -10.60 8.54
C THR A 163 18.85 -11.43 8.85
N LYS A 164 19.99 -10.76 8.98
CA LYS A 164 21.26 -11.38 9.36
C LYS A 164 21.25 -11.78 10.83
N ASN A 165 21.55 -13.06 11.10
CA ASN A 165 21.68 -13.58 12.45
C ASN A 165 23.05 -13.18 13.06
N PRO A 166 23.14 -12.71 14.32
CA PRO A 166 24.40 -12.26 14.91
C PRO A 166 25.45 -13.36 15.08
N PHE A 167 25.05 -14.63 15.15
CA PHE A 167 25.98 -15.75 15.24
C PHE A 167 26.71 -16.05 13.91
N ASP A 168 26.11 -15.65 12.79
CA ASP A 168 26.69 -15.84 11.45
C ASP A 168 27.31 -14.53 10.93
N PHE A 169 26.79 -13.39 11.36
CA PHE A 169 27.18 -12.05 10.93
C PHE A 169 27.42 -11.10 12.12
N PRO A 170 28.45 -11.34 12.96
CA PRO A 170 28.85 -10.40 14.01
C PRO A 170 29.50 -9.15 13.41
N GLY A 171 29.64 -8.11 14.22
CA GLY A 171 30.35 -6.88 13.86
C GLY A 171 29.45 -5.63 13.87
N ILE A 172 30.07 -4.50 13.57
CA ILE A 172 29.41 -3.20 13.53
C ILE A 172 29.38 -2.73 12.08
N SER A 173 28.26 -2.18 11.64
CA SER A 173 28.16 -1.55 10.34
C SER A 173 27.41 -0.24 10.43
N ILE A 174 27.88 0.75 9.69
CA ILE A 174 27.25 2.06 9.56
C ILE A 174 27.12 2.40 8.08
N ASN A 175 26.00 3.00 7.71
CA ASN A 175 25.79 3.53 6.39
C ASN A 175 25.22 4.95 6.49
N GLN A 176 25.84 5.89 5.78
CA GLN A 176 25.37 7.26 5.64
C GLN A 176 25.00 7.50 4.18
N LYS A 177 23.75 7.91 3.96
CA LYS A 177 23.20 8.27 2.65
C LYS A 177 22.82 9.74 2.66
N ILE A 178 23.21 10.45 1.62
CA ILE A 178 22.85 11.84 1.37
C ILE A 178 22.33 11.91 -0.05
N GLY A 179 21.20 12.55 -0.27
CA GLY A 179 20.61 12.69 -1.59
C GLY A 179 19.89 14.01 -1.80
N VAL A 180 19.33 14.15 -2.99
CA VAL A 180 18.54 15.30 -3.42
C VAL A 180 17.39 14.82 -4.31
N ASN A 181 16.21 15.37 -4.09
CA ASN A 181 15.01 15.20 -4.91
C ASN A 181 14.40 16.58 -5.24
N ASN A 182 13.23 16.58 -5.87
CA ASN A 182 12.53 17.79 -6.31
C ASN A 182 13.36 18.67 -7.29
N ILE A 183 14.26 18.05 -8.06
CA ILE A 183 15.05 18.76 -9.06
C ILE A 183 14.13 19.26 -10.18
N ASN A 184 14.19 20.55 -10.49
CA ASN A 184 13.34 21.19 -11.51
C ASN A 184 11.84 20.88 -11.32
N SER A 185 11.41 20.71 -10.07
CA SER A 185 9.99 20.54 -9.75
C SER A 185 9.24 21.84 -10.02
N PRO A 186 8.02 21.81 -10.59
CA PRO A 186 7.17 22.99 -10.65
C PRO A 186 6.60 23.37 -9.26
N ASP A 187 6.64 22.46 -8.28
CA ASP A 187 5.95 22.62 -7.00
C ASP A 187 6.87 23.00 -5.83
N SER A 188 8.18 22.79 -5.94
CA SER A 188 9.13 23.09 -4.86
C SER A 188 10.56 23.25 -5.38
N GLU A 189 11.41 23.88 -4.58
CA GLU A 189 12.86 23.84 -4.82
C GLU A 189 13.42 22.42 -4.62
N SER A 190 14.67 22.21 -5.06
CA SER A 190 15.38 20.97 -4.80
C SER A 190 15.66 20.81 -3.30
N THR A 191 15.35 19.64 -2.76
CA THR A 191 15.38 19.39 -1.33
C THR A 191 16.42 18.32 -0.97
N PRO A 192 17.22 18.51 0.09
CA PRO A 192 18.15 17.50 0.54
C PRO A 192 17.44 16.35 1.25
N PHE A 193 18.05 15.18 1.19
CA PHE A 193 17.63 13.97 1.88
C PHE A 193 18.82 13.38 2.64
N TYR A 194 18.56 12.89 3.85
CA TYR A 194 19.56 12.28 4.72
C TYR A 194 19.01 10.97 5.28
N GLU A 195 19.83 9.92 5.30
CA GLU A 195 19.51 8.67 5.96
C GLU A 195 20.77 8.08 6.59
N THR A 196 20.68 7.67 7.86
CA THR A 196 21.76 7.04 8.61
C THR A 196 21.28 5.70 9.11
N ASN A 197 21.98 4.64 8.74
CA ASN A 197 21.73 3.26 9.16
C ASN A 197 22.84 2.78 10.08
N LEU A 198 22.47 2.07 11.14
CA LEU A 198 23.39 1.42 12.07
C LEU A 198 22.97 -0.04 12.26
N ARG A 199 23.96 -0.92 12.36
CA ARG A 199 23.82 -2.31 12.80
C ARG A 199 24.96 -2.65 13.76
N ILE A 200 24.62 -3.25 14.89
CA ILE A 200 25.57 -3.81 15.86
C ILE A 200 25.13 -5.24 16.12
N ALA A 201 26.03 -6.20 15.94
CA ALA A 201 25.78 -7.61 16.21
C ALA A 201 26.95 -8.19 17.01
N GLU A 202 26.66 -8.76 18.17
CA GLU A 202 27.68 -9.34 19.06
C GLU A 202 27.19 -10.66 19.63
N THR A 203 28.13 -11.56 19.96
CA THR A 203 27.83 -12.85 20.59
C THR A 203 28.75 -13.12 21.77
N TRP A 204 28.22 -13.73 22.81
CA TRP A 204 28.96 -14.10 24.03
C TRP A 204 28.80 -15.57 24.36
N ASN A 205 29.93 -16.22 24.66
CA ASN A 205 30.01 -17.64 25.07
C ASN A 205 29.32 -18.63 24.10
N ALA A 206 29.21 -18.28 22.81
CA ALA A 206 28.50 -19.03 21.77
C ALA A 206 27.02 -19.36 22.06
N LYS A 207 26.45 -18.78 23.13
CA LYS A 207 25.07 -19.03 23.57
C LYS A 207 24.21 -17.79 23.52
N TRP A 208 24.79 -16.62 23.77
CA TRP A 208 24.05 -15.36 23.76
C TRP A 208 24.43 -14.56 22.53
N GLY A 209 23.44 -13.88 21.94
CA GLY A 209 23.65 -12.93 20.86
C GLY A 209 22.81 -11.68 21.10
N LEU A 210 23.34 -10.52 20.75
CA LEU A 210 22.62 -9.26 20.73
C LEU A 210 22.72 -8.67 19.33
N LYS A 211 21.59 -8.19 18.83
CA LYS A 211 21.51 -7.42 17.60
C LYS A 211 20.78 -6.11 17.86
N ILE A 212 21.35 -5.00 17.42
CA ILE A 212 20.75 -3.67 17.45
C ILE A 212 20.79 -3.11 16.03
N ASN A 213 19.66 -2.66 15.53
CA ASN A 213 19.53 -2.00 14.23
C ASN A 213 18.79 -0.67 14.40
N GLY A 214 19.19 0.34 13.61
CA GLY A 214 18.51 1.63 13.59
C GLY A 214 18.64 2.33 12.26
N THR A 215 17.62 3.12 11.92
CA THR A 215 17.59 4.02 10.77
C THR A 215 16.98 5.35 11.19
N TRP A 216 17.71 6.43 10.97
CA TRP A 216 17.19 7.79 11.01
C TRP A 216 17.11 8.35 9.59
N MET A 217 16.01 9.00 9.23
CA MET A 217 15.76 9.52 7.89
C MET A 217 15.11 10.90 7.98
N GLN A 218 15.57 11.84 7.16
CA GLN A 218 14.99 13.18 7.04
C GLN A 218 15.03 13.67 5.59
N GLY A 219 13.98 14.37 5.15
CA GLY A 219 13.93 15.00 3.83
C GLY A 219 12.62 15.72 3.58
N THR A 220 12.32 15.98 2.31
CA THR A 220 11.02 16.49 1.87
C THR A 220 10.51 15.61 0.75
N ASP A 221 9.26 15.22 0.82
CA ASP A 221 8.62 14.35 -0.16
C ASP A 221 8.33 15.09 -1.48
N TRP A 222 7.96 14.34 -2.52
CA TRP A 222 7.40 14.92 -3.73
C TRP A 222 5.97 15.38 -3.46
N HIS A 223 5.59 16.50 -4.09
CA HIS A 223 4.27 17.11 -3.88
C HIS A 223 3.21 16.43 -4.75
N ALA A 224 1.98 16.34 -4.22
CA ALA A 224 0.81 15.96 -4.99
C ALA A 224 0.03 17.23 -5.38
N ASN A 225 0.01 17.54 -6.68
CA ASN A 225 -0.61 18.76 -7.20
C ASN A 225 -1.22 18.54 -8.59
N ASN A 226 -1.85 17.38 -8.81
CA ASN A 226 -2.57 17.12 -10.04
C ASN A 226 -3.86 17.96 -10.09
N GLN A 227 -3.96 18.83 -11.09
CA GLN A 227 -5.08 19.77 -11.29
C GLN A 227 -6.06 19.30 -12.39
N GLN A 228 -5.97 18.05 -12.84
CA GLN A 228 -6.91 17.47 -13.79
C GLN A 228 -8.33 17.49 -13.22
N ASP A 229 -9.28 18.05 -13.98
CA ASP A 229 -10.71 18.01 -13.65
C ASP A 229 -11.27 16.61 -13.92
N LEU A 230 -11.77 15.95 -12.87
CA LEU A 230 -12.46 14.65 -12.93
C LEU A 230 -13.92 14.79 -13.37
N ASN A 231 -14.43 16.01 -13.47
CA ASN A 231 -15.83 16.31 -13.77
C ASN A 231 -16.04 17.31 -14.94
N PRO A 232 -15.33 17.17 -16.08
CA PRO A 232 -15.28 18.21 -17.12
C PRO A 232 -16.60 18.42 -17.87
N LEU A 233 -17.55 17.49 -17.78
CA LEU A 233 -18.81 17.52 -18.56
C LEU A 233 -20.01 18.07 -17.79
N THR A 234 -19.89 18.34 -16.50
CA THR A 234 -21.04 18.61 -15.62
C THR A 234 -21.86 19.85 -16.02
N ASN A 235 -21.24 20.85 -16.66
CA ASN A 235 -21.92 22.05 -17.16
C ASN A 235 -21.97 22.13 -18.69
N SER A 236 -21.76 21.02 -19.40
CA SER A 236 -21.70 21.01 -20.88
C SER A 236 -22.99 21.49 -21.57
N THR A 237 -24.14 21.41 -20.91
CA THR A 237 -25.44 21.90 -21.43
C THR A 237 -25.69 23.37 -21.18
N THR A 238 -24.77 24.09 -20.53
CA THR A 238 -24.92 25.51 -20.16
C THR A 238 -24.21 26.47 -21.13
N GLY A 239 -23.49 25.94 -22.13
CA GLY A 239 -22.71 26.74 -23.09
C GLY A 239 -21.28 27.07 -22.63
N LEU A 240 -20.86 26.63 -21.45
CA LEU A 240 -19.49 26.77 -20.94
C LEU A 240 -18.56 25.69 -21.50
N SER A 241 -17.30 26.06 -21.76
CA SER A 241 -16.24 25.10 -22.10
C SER A 241 -15.73 24.36 -20.85
N ALA A 242 -15.06 23.22 -21.06
CA ALA A 242 -14.59 22.38 -19.96
C ALA A 242 -13.56 23.08 -19.04
N ASP A 243 -12.71 23.95 -19.59
CA ASP A 243 -11.75 24.77 -18.84
C ASP A 243 -12.41 25.88 -18.01
N GLN A 244 -13.68 26.20 -18.31
CA GLN A 244 -14.48 27.22 -17.63
C GLN A 244 -15.51 26.62 -16.68
N ASN A 245 -15.41 25.32 -16.36
CA ASN A 245 -16.38 24.61 -15.54
C ASN A 245 -16.42 25.14 -14.08
N PRO A 246 -17.50 25.83 -13.64
CA PRO A 246 -17.61 26.36 -12.29
C PRO A 246 -17.85 25.27 -11.22
N GLY A 247 -18.07 24.02 -11.65
CA GLY A 247 -18.24 22.83 -10.83
C GLY A 247 -17.16 21.78 -11.06
N ALA A 248 -15.92 22.22 -11.35
CA ALA A 248 -14.76 21.36 -11.53
C ALA A 248 -14.45 20.52 -10.27
N ASP A 249 -13.78 19.38 -10.48
CA ASP A 249 -13.37 18.39 -9.49
C ASP A 249 -11.88 18.07 -9.64
N ARG A 250 -10.99 18.86 -9.03
CA ARG A 250 -9.55 18.70 -9.28
C ARG A 250 -8.92 17.68 -8.33
N VAL A 251 -8.10 16.78 -8.87
CA VAL A 251 -7.56 15.60 -8.17
C VAL A 251 -6.89 15.90 -6.82
N ASN A 252 -6.05 16.94 -6.72
CA ASN A 252 -5.37 17.35 -5.47
C ASN A 252 -5.87 18.70 -4.95
N GLN A 253 -7.13 19.04 -5.25
CA GLN A 253 -7.86 20.17 -4.68
C GLN A 253 -8.95 19.62 -3.76
N TYR A 254 -9.17 20.30 -2.64
CA TYR A 254 -10.16 19.89 -1.65
C TYR A 254 -11.09 21.05 -1.32
N GLY A 255 -12.40 20.78 -1.34
CA GLY A 255 -13.48 21.78 -1.26
C GLY A 255 -14.28 21.93 -2.56
N ASP A 256 -13.81 21.34 -3.68
CA ASP A 256 -14.50 21.37 -4.99
C ASP A 256 -15.15 20.04 -5.38
N GLU A 257 -15.10 19.02 -4.51
CA GLU A 257 -15.63 17.67 -4.75
C GLU A 257 -17.16 17.64 -4.87
N ALA A 258 -17.70 16.51 -5.36
CA ALA A 258 -19.13 16.34 -5.59
C ALA A 258 -20.01 16.63 -4.36
N SER A 259 -19.53 16.34 -3.15
CA SER A 259 -20.24 16.62 -1.90
C SER A 259 -20.34 18.11 -1.54
N ASN A 260 -19.49 18.94 -2.14
CA ASN A 260 -19.36 20.36 -1.86
C ASN A 260 -19.93 21.23 -3.00
N ARG A 261 -20.59 20.62 -3.99
CA ARG A 261 -21.25 21.29 -5.14
C ARG A 261 -22.73 21.57 -4.87
N ARG A 262 -23.26 22.60 -5.56
CA ARG A 262 -24.70 22.89 -5.62
C ARG A 262 -25.15 23.18 -7.04
N THR A 263 -26.38 22.77 -7.34
CA THR A 263 -27.08 23.22 -8.55
C THR A 263 -27.81 24.52 -8.24
N LEU A 264 -27.44 25.60 -8.91
CA LEU A 264 -28.01 26.93 -8.77
C LEU A 264 -28.81 27.27 -10.04
N THR A 265 -30.01 27.84 -9.89
CA THR A 265 -30.74 28.42 -11.01
C THR A 265 -30.37 29.90 -11.12
N LEU A 266 -29.65 30.28 -12.17
CA LEU A 266 -29.18 31.64 -12.44
C LEU A 266 -29.67 32.05 -13.84
N ASP A 267 -30.42 33.14 -13.95
CA ASP A 267 -31.05 33.60 -15.20
C ASP A 267 -31.85 32.50 -15.93
N GLY A 268 -32.56 31.67 -15.17
CA GLY A 268 -33.36 30.54 -15.70
C GLY A 268 -32.55 29.31 -16.12
N ILE A 269 -31.22 29.35 -16.05
CA ILE A 269 -30.32 28.24 -16.38
C ILE A 269 -29.82 27.58 -15.09
N ARG A 270 -29.73 26.25 -15.06
CA ARG A 270 -29.23 25.50 -13.90
C ARG A 270 -27.76 25.13 -14.07
N TYR A 271 -26.90 25.78 -13.29
CA TYR A 271 -25.46 25.56 -13.25
C TYR A 271 -25.08 24.73 -12.02
N VAL A 272 -24.14 23.80 -12.17
CA VAL A 272 -23.49 23.15 -11.03
C VAL A 272 -22.24 23.94 -10.67
N VAL A 273 -22.18 24.41 -9.43
CA VAL A 273 -21.10 25.27 -8.93
C VAL A 273 -20.47 24.62 -7.68
N SER A 274 -19.15 24.62 -7.59
CA SER A 274 -18.38 24.31 -6.37
C SER A 274 -17.78 25.58 -5.76
N ARG A 275 -17.41 25.49 -4.49
CA ARG A 275 -16.57 26.49 -3.81
C ARG A 275 -15.14 26.46 -4.35
N THR A 276 -14.35 27.47 -4.00
CA THR A 276 -12.92 27.49 -4.32
C THR A 276 -12.16 26.70 -3.26
N GLY A 277 -11.79 25.44 -3.57
CA GLY A 277 -11.05 24.58 -2.65
C GLY A 277 -9.61 25.04 -2.37
N TYR A 278 -8.91 24.38 -1.44
CA TYR A 278 -7.46 24.49 -1.22
C TYR A 278 -6.72 23.34 -1.89
N ALA A 279 -5.53 23.61 -2.44
CA ALA A 279 -4.66 22.55 -2.94
C ALA A 279 -4.03 21.79 -1.77
N GLU A 280 -3.76 20.49 -1.95
CA GLU A 280 -3.13 19.66 -0.91
C GLU A 280 -1.85 20.29 -0.34
N LYS A 281 -1.00 20.84 -1.23
CA LYS A 281 0.25 21.52 -0.85
C LYS A 281 0.10 22.77 0.00
N GLU A 282 -1.09 23.33 0.09
CA GLU A 282 -1.37 24.52 0.91
C GLU A 282 -1.72 24.17 2.36
N VAL A 283 -2.08 22.90 2.62
CA VAL A 283 -2.56 22.41 3.93
C VAL A 283 -1.75 21.22 4.48
N ALA A 284 -0.88 20.63 3.67
CA ALA A 284 -0.06 19.48 4.05
C ALA A 284 1.42 19.85 4.19
N ASP A 285 2.04 19.34 5.25
CA ASP A 285 3.50 19.33 5.40
C ASP A 285 4.10 18.09 4.73
N TYR A 286 4.92 18.28 3.71
CA TYR A 286 5.64 17.22 3.00
C TYR A 286 7.00 16.89 3.65
N GLY A 287 7.31 17.48 4.80
CA GLY A 287 8.46 17.14 5.63
C GLY A 287 8.45 15.67 6.06
N LEU A 288 9.58 15.02 5.81
CA LEU A 288 9.84 13.64 6.19
C LEU A 288 10.80 13.63 7.38
N LYS A 289 10.40 12.99 8.48
CA LYS A 289 11.28 12.73 9.63
C LYS A 289 10.90 11.40 10.28
N ASN A 290 11.70 10.37 10.03
CA ASN A 290 11.43 9.02 10.48
C ASN A 290 12.60 8.47 11.29
N LEU A 291 12.27 7.75 12.36
CA LEU A 291 13.21 6.94 13.14
C LEU A 291 12.61 5.55 13.28
N LYS A 292 13.37 4.52 12.94
CA LYS A 292 12.98 3.12 13.14
C LYS A 292 14.15 2.29 13.62
N GLY A 293 13.88 1.18 14.29
CA GLY A 293 14.92 0.25 14.72
C GLY A 293 14.38 -0.96 15.46
N ASP A 294 15.28 -1.89 15.73
CA ASP A 294 14.99 -3.08 16.49
C ASP A 294 16.17 -3.50 17.37
N VAL A 295 15.84 -4.15 18.49
CA VAL A 295 16.79 -4.80 19.39
C VAL A 295 16.33 -6.25 19.56
N THR A 296 17.22 -7.19 19.27
CA THR A 296 16.98 -8.62 19.43
C THR A 296 18.00 -9.25 20.37
N LEU A 297 17.51 -9.91 21.41
CA LEU A 297 18.29 -10.78 22.27
C LEU A 297 18.07 -12.23 21.85
N PHE A 298 19.17 -12.95 21.57
CA PHE A 298 19.19 -14.35 21.18
C PHE A 298 19.80 -15.21 22.29
N PHE A 299 19.23 -16.40 22.48
CA PHE A 299 19.73 -17.44 23.38
C PHE A 299 19.69 -18.81 22.69
N ARG A 300 20.87 -19.41 22.54
CA ARG A 300 21.09 -20.76 22.00
C ARG A 300 21.53 -21.70 23.13
N PRO A 301 20.60 -22.36 23.86
CA PRO A 301 20.98 -23.33 24.89
C PRO A 301 21.70 -24.56 24.32
N LYS A 302 21.42 -24.89 23.05
CA LYS A 302 22.08 -25.91 22.24
C LYS A 302 22.23 -25.36 20.82
N ASN A 303 23.18 -25.87 20.03
CA ASN A 303 23.48 -25.35 18.69
C ASN A 303 22.30 -25.42 17.69
N HIS A 304 21.30 -26.25 17.95
CA HIS A 304 20.11 -26.42 17.12
C HIS A 304 18.84 -25.80 17.73
N LEU A 305 18.94 -25.16 18.90
CA LEU A 305 17.80 -24.52 19.57
C LEU A 305 18.10 -23.02 19.68
N GLU A 306 17.18 -22.18 19.24
CA GLU A 306 17.30 -20.73 19.37
C GLU A 306 16.01 -20.15 19.96
N ILE A 307 16.17 -19.28 20.95
CA ILE A 307 15.11 -18.43 21.49
C ILE A 307 15.51 -17.00 21.21
N SER A 308 14.60 -16.19 20.69
CA SER A 308 14.85 -14.77 20.45
C SER A 308 13.68 -13.91 20.94
N TYR A 309 14.00 -12.83 21.63
CA TYR A 309 13.07 -11.74 21.90
C TYR A 309 13.48 -10.53 21.07
N THR A 310 12.57 -10.04 20.21
CA THR A 310 12.77 -8.85 19.37
C THR A 310 11.80 -7.75 19.82
N PHE A 311 12.33 -6.56 20.06
CA PHE A 311 11.56 -5.32 20.21
C PHE A 311 11.83 -4.43 18.99
N ARG A 312 10.78 -4.09 18.24
CA ARG A 312 10.84 -3.15 17.12
C ARG A 312 10.03 -1.91 17.44
N ALA A 313 10.53 -0.74 17.03
CA ALA A 313 9.80 0.51 17.18
C ALA A 313 10.05 1.44 15.98
N ALA A 314 9.04 2.23 15.64
CA ALA A 314 9.13 3.29 14.65
C ALA A 314 8.34 4.53 15.09
N HIS A 315 8.90 5.70 14.79
CA HIS A 315 8.31 7.02 14.91
C HIS A 315 8.39 7.71 13.55
N GLN A 316 7.28 8.22 13.05
CA GLN A 316 7.17 8.67 11.67
C GLN A 316 6.40 9.97 11.52
N ASN A 317 7.00 10.84 10.72
CA ASN A 317 6.37 12.00 10.12
C ASN A 317 6.50 11.83 8.60
N ASN A 318 5.43 11.41 7.92
CA ASN A 318 5.36 11.33 6.46
C ASN A 318 3.93 11.53 5.92
N ILE A 319 3.76 11.37 4.60
CA ILE A 319 2.45 11.28 3.95
C ILE A 319 2.08 9.82 3.72
N TYR A 320 0.83 9.48 4.03
CA TYR A 320 0.21 8.18 3.79
C TYR A 320 -1.09 8.35 3.00
N GLN A 321 -1.44 7.36 2.16
CA GLN A 321 -2.66 7.42 1.35
C GLN A 321 -3.48 6.14 1.41
N ARG A 322 -4.78 6.31 1.65
CA ARG A 322 -5.84 5.32 1.42
C ARG A 322 -6.94 5.94 0.55
N THR A 323 -8.16 6.06 1.08
CA THR A 323 -9.26 6.80 0.46
C THR A 323 -8.97 8.29 0.43
N ASN A 324 -8.39 8.83 1.50
CA ASN A 324 -7.88 10.19 1.55
C ASN A 324 -6.37 10.11 1.74
N ARG A 325 -5.71 11.25 1.58
CA ARG A 325 -4.33 11.43 1.99
C ARG A 325 -4.28 11.96 3.42
N PHE A 326 -3.30 11.46 4.16
CA PHE A 326 -3.10 11.73 5.58
C PHE A 326 -1.68 12.22 5.77
N ARG A 327 -1.56 13.26 6.60
CA ARG A 327 -0.28 13.63 7.19
C ARG A 327 -0.12 12.82 8.46
N PHE A 328 0.84 11.90 8.46
CA PHE A 328 1.31 11.30 9.70
C PHE A 328 2.18 12.30 10.44
N GLU A 329 1.83 12.57 11.69
CA GLU A 329 2.61 13.38 12.61
C GLU A 329 2.66 12.67 13.95
N ASP A 330 3.85 12.44 14.48
CA ASP A 330 4.05 11.67 15.70
C ASP A 330 3.44 10.25 15.64
N TYR A 331 3.35 9.67 14.43
CA TYR A 331 2.83 8.32 14.22
C TYR A 331 3.81 7.29 14.80
N ARG A 332 3.31 6.40 15.68
CA ARG A 332 4.14 5.46 16.43
C ARG A 332 3.65 4.04 16.28
N THR A 333 4.56 3.14 15.98
CA THR A 333 4.32 1.70 15.98
C THR A 333 5.38 0.97 16.77
N GLN A 334 4.99 -0.04 17.53
CA GLN A 334 5.94 -0.93 18.20
C GLN A 334 5.49 -2.38 18.15
N GLN A 335 6.44 -3.29 18.20
CA GLN A 335 6.21 -4.72 18.11
C GLN A 335 7.12 -5.48 19.08
N HIS A 336 6.52 -6.35 19.89
CA HIS A 336 7.22 -7.29 20.77
C HIS A 336 7.04 -8.69 20.22
N ALA A 337 8.11 -9.41 19.94
CA ALA A 337 8.06 -10.75 19.38
C ALA A 337 8.96 -11.72 20.15
N LEU A 338 8.40 -12.84 20.59
CA LEU A 338 9.13 -13.97 21.15
C LEU A 338 9.06 -15.13 20.15
N THR A 339 10.21 -15.64 19.75
CA THR A 339 10.33 -16.77 18.82
C THR A 339 11.17 -17.87 19.45
N PHE A 340 10.71 -19.10 19.35
CA PHE A 340 11.45 -20.33 19.64
C PHE A 340 11.58 -21.11 18.34
N GLN A 341 12.79 -21.57 18.04
CA GLN A 341 13.09 -22.32 16.83
C GLN A 341 14.00 -23.52 17.13
N SER A 342 13.63 -24.65 16.54
CA SER A 342 14.40 -25.89 16.49
C SER A 342 14.24 -26.54 15.11
N PRO A 343 14.94 -27.64 14.79
CA PRO A 343 14.80 -28.28 13.49
C PRO A 343 13.41 -28.87 13.22
N LYS A 344 12.62 -29.14 14.28
CA LYS A 344 11.29 -29.77 14.15
C LYS A 344 10.14 -28.90 14.63
N ILE A 345 10.37 -27.99 15.56
CA ILE A 345 9.34 -27.19 16.22
C ILE A 345 9.70 -25.72 16.08
N GLN A 346 8.71 -24.91 15.70
CA GLN A 346 8.79 -23.46 15.80
C GLN A 346 7.56 -22.95 16.53
N PHE A 347 7.75 -21.99 17.42
CA PHE A 347 6.69 -21.28 18.13
C PHE A 347 7.00 -19.80 18.09
N ARG A 348 5.98 -18.97 17.84
CA ARG A 348 6.14 -17.53 17.80
C ARG A 348 4.91 -16.87 18.40
N THR A 349 5.12 -15.82 19.19
CA THR A 349 4.05 -14.94 19.63
C THR A 349 4.51 -13.49 19.52
N TYR A 350 3.59 -12.60 19.15
CA TYR A 350 3.88 -11.19 19.07
C TYR A 350 2.67 -10.30 19.38
N LEU A 351 2.98 -9.11 19.87
CA LEU A 351 2.06 -7.99 20.07
C LEU A 351 2.54 -6.82 19.23
N THR A 352 1.71 -6.33 18.31
CA THR A 352 1.92 -5.07 17.58
C THR A 352 0.98 -4.01 18.11
N GLN A 353 1.47 -2.80 18.32
CA GLN A 353 0.67 -1.64 18.74
C GLN A 353 0.89 -0.48 17.78
N GLU A 354 -0.19 0.24 17.51
CA GLU A 354 -0.21 1.42 16.65
C GLU A 354 -0.90 2.58 17.36
N ASN A 355 -0.34 3.77 17.21
CA ASN A 355 -0.91 5.03 17.67
C ASN A 355 -0.65 6.10 16.61
N THR A 356 -1.72 6.75 16.13
CA THR A 356 -1.61 7.76 15.07
C THR A 356 -1.07 9.11 15.52
N GLY A 357 -0.80 9.33 16.80
CA GLY A 357 -0.23 10.59 17.28
C GLY A 357 -1.08 11.82 16.88
N ASP A 358 -0.42 12.87 16.41
CA ASP A 358 -1.05 14.13 15.99
C ASP A 358 -1.33 14.22 14.48
N SER A 359 -1.49 13.06 13.85
CA SER A 359 -1.83 12.91 12.45
C SER A 359 -3.16 13.56 12.09
N TYR A 360 -3.35 13.90 10.82
CA TYR A 360 -4.60 14.50 10.34
C TYR A 360 -4.95 14.10 8.90
N ASN A 361 -6.25 14.16 8.58
CA ASN A 361 -6.80 13.98 7.25
C ASN A 361 -6.68 15.29 6.46
N ILE A 362 -6.00 15.25 5.31
CA ILE A 362 -5.67 16.47 4.57
C ILE A 362 -6.91 17.07 3.89
N ARG A 363 -7.82 16.21 3.41
CA ARG A 363 -9.08 16.67 2.81
C ARG A 363 -9.95 17.38 3.85
N SER A 364 -10.17 16.75 5.00
CA SER A 364 -10.96 17.35 6.08
C SER A 364 -10.34 18.65 6.60
N MET A 365 -9.00 18.74 6.62
CA MET A 365 -8.30 19.99 6.92
C MET A 365 -8.70 21.11 5.97
N ALA A 366 -8.55 20.89 4.65
CA ALA A 366 -8.89 21.88 3.65
C ALA A 366 -10.38 22.27 3.64
N GLU A 367 -11.28 21.30 3.70
CA GLU A 367 -12.73 21.54 3.73
C GLU A 367 -13.14 22.40 4.95
N ASN A 368 -12.56 22.14 6.13
CA ASN A 368 -12.90 22.86 7.35
C ASN A 368 -12.22 24.23 7.46
N ILE A 369 -11.04 24.42 6.86
CA ILE A 369 -10.48 25.77 6.65
C ILE A 369 -11.42 26.57 5.75
N ASP A 370 -11.88 26.01 4.64
CA ASP A 370 -12.75 26.70 3.69
C ASP A 370 -14.11 27.08 4.30
N ARG A 371 -14.68 26.22 5.14
CA ARG A 371 -15.95 26.52 5.83
C ARG A 371 -15.81 27.50 7.00
N SER A 372 -14.59 27.76 7.49
CA SER A 372 -14.38 28.58 8.68
C SER A 372 -14.62 30.08 8.46
N PHE A 373 -14.39 30.59 7.25
CA PHE A 373 -14.61 32.01 6.94
C PHE A 373 -16.05 32.29 6.52
N LYS A 374 -16.69 31.36 5.78
CA LYS A 374 -18.10 31.44 5.35
C LYS A 374 -18.74 30.06 5.26
N THR A 375 -19.96 29.96 5.78
CA THR A 375 -20.81 28.77 5.58
C THR A 375 -21.12 28.55 4.10
N ASP A 376 -21.42 27.30 3.72
CA ASP A 376 -21.80 26.98 2.33
C ASP A 376 -23.00 27.80 1.86
N ASN A 377 -24.03 27.95 2.69
CA ASN A 377 -25.21 28.75 2.35
C ASN A 377 -24.84 30.21 2.04
N GLN A 378 -23.98 30.81 2.86
CA GLN A 378 -23.55 32.19 2.64
C GLN A 378 -22.74 32.32 1.35
N TRP A 379 -21.75 31.45 1.13
CA TRP A 379 -20.90 31.51 -0.06
C TRP A 379 -21.71 31.35 -1.35
N PHE A 380 -22.62 30.38 -1.42
CA PHE A 380 -23.48 30.19 -2.59
C PHE A 380 -24.50 31.31 -2.78
N SER A 381 -24.97 31.94 -1.70
CA SER A 381 -25.83 33.11 -1.78
C SER A 381 -25.07 34.33 -2.33
N ASP A 382 -23.85 34.56 -1.84
CA ASP A 382 -22.97 35.64 -2.34
C ASP A 382 -22.64 35.43 -3.81
N PHE A 383 -22.25 34.20 -4.18
CA PHE A 383 -21.97 33.82 -5.56
C PHE A 383 -23.18 34.09 -6.47
N SER A 384 -24.36 33.62 -6.09
CA SER A 384 -25.58 33.80 -6.89
C SER A 384 -25.94 35.28 -7.05
N ARG A 385 -25.86 36.05 -5.95
CA ARG A 385 -26.15 37.49 -5.96
C ARG A 385 -25.20 38.24 -6.89
N HIS A 386 -23.89 38.01 -6.75
CA HIS A 386 -22.88 38.71 -7.57
C HIS A 386 -22.90 38.27 -9.04
N TYR A 387 -23.25 37.01 -9.33
CA TYR A 387 -23.47 36.57 -10.69
C TYR A 387 -24.65 37.32 -11.33
N LEU A 388 -25.79 37.43 -10.63
CA LEU A 388 -26.97 38.13 -11.14
C LEU A 388 -26.72 39.63 -11.30
N GLU A 389 -25.97 40.26 -10.39
CA GLU A 389 -25.52 41.66 -10.50
C GLU A 389 -24.65 41.87 -11.74
N ALA A 390 -23.66 41.00 -11.98
CA ALA A 390 -22.76 41.08 -13.13
C ALA A 390 -23.48 40.79 -14.46
N SER A 391 -24.36 39.79 -14.48
CA SER A 391 -25.20 39.45 -15.64
C SER A 391 -26.17 40.61 -15.97
N GLY A 392 -26.75 41.25 -14.95
CA GLY A 392 -27.68 42.37 -15.11
C GLY A 392 -27.07 43.62 -15.76
N ILE A 393 -25.74 43.78 -15.72
CA ILE A 393 -25.02 44.85 -16.44
C ILE A 393 -24.46 44.40 -17.81
N GLY A 394 -24.83 43.21 -18.28
CA GLY A 394 -24.48 42.68 -19.60
C GLY A 394 -23.11 41.99 -19.69
N MET A 395 -22.52 41.58 -18.56
CA MET A 395 -21.26 40.84 -18.55
C MET A 395 -21.43 39.44 -19.16
N GLY A 396 -20.43 38.95 -19.89
CA GLY A 396 -20.44 37.58 -20.42
C GLY A 396 -20.43 36.54 -19.30
N VAL A 397 -21.06 35.37 -19.53
CA VAL A 397 -21.27 34.34 -18.49
C VAL A 397 -19.96 33.95 -17.79
N THR A 398 -18.88 33.72 -18.54
CA THR A 398 -17.58 33.32 -17.97
C THR A 398 -17.00 34.42 -17.06
N ASP A 399 -17.04 35.67 -17.49
CA ASP A 399 -16.53 36.80 -16.70
C ASP A 399 -17.40 37.04 -15.47
N ALA A 400 -18.72 36.91 -15.61
CA ALA A 400 -19.68 37.00 -14.49
C ALA A 400 -19.43 35.91 -13.45
N MET A 401 -19.19 34.65 -13.88
CA MET A 401 -18.85 33.54 -12.99
C MET A 401 -17.51 33.79 -12.25
N ASN A 402 -16.50 34.28 -12.96
CA ASN A 402 -15.19 34.59 -12.38
C ASN A 402 -15.25 35.72 -11.35
N LEU A 403 -15.98 36.80 -11.67
CA LEU A 403 -16.19 37.92 -10.74
C LEU A 403 -17.00 37.47 -9.52
N ALA A 404 -18.11 36.74 -9.73
CA ALA A 404 -18.93 36.21 -8.65
C ALA A 404 -18.13 35.33 -7.68
N ARG A 405 -17.26 34.46 -8.21
CA ARG A 405 -16.36 33.64 -7.40
C ARG A 405 -15.37 34.49 -6.60
N SER A 406 -14.70 35.44 -7.25
CA SER A 406 -13.72 36.31 -6.60
C SER A 406 -14.34 37.11 -5.44
N LEU A 407 -15.58 37.60 -5.62
CA LEU A 407 -16.32 38.32 -4.59
C LEU A 407 -16.85 37.38 -3.48
N ALA A 408 -17.33 36.18 -3.83
CA ALA A 408 -17.76 35.18 -2.86
C ALA A 408 -16.61 34.71 -1.96
N ASP A 409 -15.39 34.62 -2.50
CA ASP A 409 -14.15 34.23 -1.81
C ASP A 409 -13.54 35.34 -0.93
N GLN A 410 -14.12 36.55 -0.89
CA GLN A 410 -13.65 37.60 0.02
C GLN A 410 -13.71 37.14 1.47
N GLY A 411 -12.56 37.24 2.17
CA GLY A 411 -12.38 36.77 3.55
C GLY A 411 -11.79 35.36 3.67
N ARG A 412 -11.52 34.68 2.56
CA ARG A 412 -10.84 33.37 2.56
C ARG A 412 -9.43 33.49 3.16
N ILE A 413 -9.09 32.56 4.04
CA ILE A 413 -7.77 32.47 4.66
C ILE A 413 -6.71 32.17 3.60
N LEU A 414 -5.67 33.00 3.50
CA LEU A 414 -4.67 32.83 2.46
C LEU A 414 -3.62 31.77 2.85
N PRO A 415 -3.21 30.88 1.92
CA PRO A 415 -2.10 29.94 2.16
C PRO A 415 -0.81 30.64 2.61
N ASN A 416 0.06 29.91 3.33
CA ASN A 416 1.36 30.39 3.80
C ASN A 416 1.31 31.64 4.71
N THR A 417 0.18 31.89 5.38
CA THR A 417 0.02 32.96 6.36
C THR A 417 0.04 32.44 7.81
N PRO A 418 0.34 33.28 8.81
CA PRO A 418 0.19 32.90 10.23
C PRO A 418 -1.25 32.49 10.60
N GLU A 419 -2.25 33.09 9.96
CA GLU A 419 -3.66 32.74 10.14
C GLU A 419 -3.96 31.32 9.69
N MET A 420 -3.46 30.92 8.51
CA MET A 420 -3.54 29.54 8.01
C MET A 420 -2.88 28.56 8.97
N ALA A 421 -1.66 28.88 9.45
CA ALA A 421 -0.94 28.03 10.38
C ALA A 421 -1.69 27.84 11.71
N ALA A 422 -2.27 28.93 12.26
CA ALA A 422 -3.09 28.86 13.47
C ALA A 422 -4.36 28.01 13.25
N LYS A 423 -5.00 28.15 12.08
CA LYS A 423 -6.20 27.37 11.77
C LYS A 423 -5.91 25.89 11.58
N ILE A 424 -4.80 25.55 10.94
CA ILE A 424 -4.32 24.16 10.84
C ILE A 424 -4.14 23.58 12.23
N GLU A 425 -3.45 24.28 13.14
CA GLU A 425 -3.21 23.77 14.49
C GLU A 425 -4.50 23.58 15.30
N GLU A 426 -5.44 24.52 15.20
CA GLU A 426 -6.79 24.39 15.79
C GLU A 426 -7.48 23.10 15.29
N LEU A 427 -7.61 22.93 13.98
CA LEU A 427 -8.35 21.80 13.39
C LEU A 427 -7.66 20.45 13.62
N ARG A 428 -6.32 20.44 13.76
CA ARG A 428 -5.54 19.25 14.11
C ARG A 428 -5.83 18.71 15.51
N SER A 429 -6.41 19.53 16.39
CA SER A 429 -6.77 19.12 17.76
C SER A 429 -8.19 18.51 17.85
N ILE A 430 -9.02 18.67 16.82
CA ILE A 430 -10.43 18.28 16.84
C ILE A 430 -10.60 16.91 16.16
N ASN A 431 -10.87 15.87 16.96
CA ASN A 431 -11.15 14.49 16.49
C ASN A 431 -12.58 14.30 15.97
N ASN A 432 -12.98 15.15 15.02
CA ASN A 432 -14.21 15.04 14.27
C ASN A 432 -13.98 15.64 12.89
N TRP A 433 -14.08 14.84 11.82
CA TRP A 433 -13.76 15.31 10.46
C TRP A 433 -14.80 16.25 9.86
N ASP A 434 -15.98 16.38 10.48
CA ASP A 434 -17.00 17.34 10.05
C ASP A 434 -16.66 18.79 10.41
N ILE A 435 -15.81 18.98 11.42
CA ILE A 435 -15.46 20.30 12.00
C ILE A 435 -13.98 20.42 12.36
N GLY A 436 -13.18 19.44 11.98
CA GLY A 436 -11.79 19.22 12.39
C GLY A 436 -11.08 18.30 11.42
N ALA A 437 -9.86 17.88 11.74
CA ALA A 437 -9.07 17.03 10.85
C ALA A 437 -8.27 15.94 11.57
N ALA A 438 -8.32 15.89 12.90
CA ALA A 438 -7.47 15.01 13.69
C ALA A 438 -7.77 13.52 13.38
N LEU A 439 -6.71 12.71 13.34
CA LEU A 439 -6.78 11.24 13.31
C LEU A 439 -6.15 10.74 14.61
N ARG A 440 -6.96 10.16 15.52
CA ARG A 440 -6.55 9.73 16.87
C ARG A 440 -6.85 8.26 17.14
N VAL A 441 -6.38 7.40 16.25
CA VAL A 441 -6.65 5.97 16.31
C VAL A 441 -5.57 5.24 17.09
N GLN A 442 -6.01 4.30 17.93
CA GLN A 442 -5.15 3.33 18.59
C GLN A 442 -5.67 1.92 18.36
N ALA A 443 -4.77 1.00 18.04
CA ALA A 443 -5.12 -0.40 17.85
C ALA A 443 -3.97 -1.32 18.26
N ARG A 444 -4.32 -2.55 18.64
CA ARG A 444 -3.37 -3.59 19.01
C ARG A 444 -3.69 -4.87 18.25
N LEU A 445 -2.64 -5.65 17.96
CA LEU A 445 -2.73 -6.95 17.32
C LEU A 445 -1.91 -7.94 18.15
N PHE A 446 -2.58 -8.95 18.70
CA PHE A 446 -1.90 -10.09 19.31
C PHE A 446 -1.96 -11.29 18.37
N HIS A 447 -0.87 -12.03 18.29
CA HIS A 447 -0.78 -13.26 17.51
C HIS A 447 0.07 -14.31 18.23
N ALA A 448 -0.31 -15.57 18.04
CA ALA A 448 0.50 -16.72 18.40
C ALA A 448 0.39 -17.78 17.30
N GLU A 449 1.52 -18.38 16.92
CA GLU A 449 1.58 -19.49 15.99
C GLU A 449 2.53 -20.59 16.48
N TYR A 450 2.21 -21.82 16.09
CA TYR A 450 2.98 -23.02 16.35
C TYR A 450 3.07 -23.83 15.07
N GLN A 451 4.23 -24.39 14.76
CA GLN A 451 4.37 -25.38 13.69
C GLN A 451 5.32 -26.50 14.08
N GLN A 452 5.05 -27.68 13.55
CA GLN A 452 5.85 -28.86 13.83
C GLN A 452 5.96 -29.80 12.62
N ASP A 453 7.19 -30.22 12.34
CA ASP A 453 7.50 -31.35 11.47
C ASP A 453 7.31 -32.67 12.24
N ILE A 454 6.44 -33.52 11.71
CA ILE A 454 6.07 -34.83 12.26
C ILE A 454 6.47 -35.98 11.34
N SER A 455 7.30 -35.73 10.32
CA SER A 455 7.73 -36.72 9.33
C SER A 455 8.32 -37.97 9.99
N SER A 456 9.15 -37.76 11.02
CA SER A 456 9.79 -38.85 11.76
C SER A 456 8.84 -39.69 12.64
N TRP A 457 7.61 -39.23 12.87
CA TRP A 457 6.62 -39.94 13.71
C TRP A 457 5.75 -40.89 12.91
N LEU A 458 5.56 -40.61 11.62
CA LEU A 458 4.57 -41.31 10.80
C LEU A 458 5.14 -42.48 9.99
N LEU A 459 6.45 -42.53 9.70
CA LEU A 459 7.02 -43.52 8.79
C LEU A 459 8.44 -44.00 9.20
N PRO A 460 8.82 -45.28 8.93
CA PRO A 460 10.20 -45.77 9.02
C PRO A 460 11.15 -44.98 8.10
N ARG A 461 12.47 -45.02 8.39
CA ARG A 461 13.56 -44.24 7.75
C ARG A 461 13.67 -44.28 6.20
N ASN A 462 12.83 -45.01 5.46
CA ASN A 462 12.98 -45.29 4.02
C ASN A 462 11.86 -44.72 3.13
N PHE A 463 11.02 -43.79 3.60
CA PHE A 463 10.01 -43.14 2.77
C PHE A 463 10.34 -41.66 2.56
N ASP A 464 10.45 -41.23 1.31
CA ASP A 464 10.62 -39.82 0.90
C ASP A 464 9.31 -39.03 1.06
N PHE A 465 8.85 -38.92 2.31
CA PHE A 465 7.58 -38.33 2.69
C PHE A 465 7.75 -37.42 3.91
N GLN A 466 7.37 -36.15 3.76
CA GLN A 466 7.46 -35.12 4.78
C GLN A 466 6.05 -34.69 5.17
N VAL A 467 5.80 -34.54 6.47
CA VAL A 467 4.52 -34.06 7.00
C VAL A 467 4.78 -33.03 8.08
N MET A 468 4.07 -31.91 8.01
CA MET A 468 4.05 -30.91 9.07
C MET A 468 2.64 -30.36 9.27
N TYR A 469 2.40 -29.82 10.44
CA TYR A 469 1.18 -29.08 10.73
C TYR A 469 1.51 -27.78 11.46
N GLY A 470 0.57 -26.84 11.45
CA GLY A 470 0.68 -25.61 12.22
C GLY A 470 -0.68 -25.11 12.68
N LEU A 471 -0.67 -24.31 13.74
CA LEU A 471 -1.82 -23.70 14.39
C LEU A 471 -1.54 -22.22 14.59
N ASP A 472 -2.55 -21.37 14.46
CA ASP A 472 -2.44 -19.94 14.74
C ASP A 472 -3.70 -19.35 15.37
N TYR A 473 -3.50 -18.39 16.26
CA TYR A 473 -4.53 -17.53 16.84
C TYR A 473 -4.15 -16.07 16.66
N ARG A 474 -5.14 -15.22 16.41
CA ARG A 474 -4.96 -13.77 16.24
C ARG A 474 -6.14 -13.03 16.82
N THR A 475 -5.90 -11.89 17.46
CA THR A 475 -6.96 -10.94 17.84
C THR A 475 -6.52 -9.50 17.63
N TYR A 476 -7.41 -8.70 17.06
CA TYR A 476 -7.29 -7.25 16.99
C TYR A 476 -8.08 -6.64 18.14
N ILE A 477 -7.46 -5.71 18.87
CA ILE A 477 -8.08 -4.91 19.93
C ILE A 477 -8.15 -3.48 19.38
N ILE A 478 -9.35 -3.04 19.07
CA ILE A 478 -9.64 -1.73 18.49
C ILE A 478 -10.11 -0.83 19.62
N VAL A 479 -9.40 0.27 19.85
CA VAL A 479 -9.77 1.26 20.87
C VAL A 479 -10.69 2.30 20.20
N PRO A 480 -11.96 2.43 20.62
CA PRO A 480 -12.85 3.45 20.07
C PRO A 480 -12.33 4.86 20.40
N ASP A 481 -12.19 5.70 19.38
CA ASP A 481 -11.84 7.11 19.52
C ASP A 481 -13.09 8.02 19.49
N GLY A 482 -14.28 7.42 19.35
CA GLY A 482 -15.56 8.12 19.30
C GLY A 482 -15.93 8.67 17.92
N ASN A 483 -14.96 8.72 17.00
CA ASN A 483 -15.15 9.15 15.64
C ASN A 483 -14.80 7.99 14.69
N TYR A 484 -13.51 7.74 14.43
CA TYR A 484 -13.05 6.80 13.40
C TYR A 484 -13.49 5.35 13.65
N PHE A 485 -13.42 4.91 14.90
CA PHE A 485 -13.97 3.67 15.42
C PHE A 485 -14.87 3.97 16.61
N ILE A 486 -16.03 3.32 16.63
CA ILE A 486 -16.98 3.32 17.74
C ILE A 486 -17.31 1.88 18.10
N ASN A 487 -17.71 1.63 19.35
CA ASN A 487 -18.36 0.39 19.73
C ASN A 487 -19.87 0.67 19.88
N PRO A 488 -20.70 0.34 18.89
CA PRO A 488 -22.13 0.63 18.94
C PRO A 488 -22.89 -0.28 19.90
N ALA A 489 -22.33 -1.45 20.25
CA ALA A 489 -22.96 -2.38 21.19
C ALA A 489 -22.66 -2.01 22.65
N GLU A 490 -21.42 -1.63 22.92
CA GLU A 490 -20.93 -1.27 24.27
C GLU A 490 -20.11 0.03 24.19
N PRO A 491 -20.76 1.21 24.22
CA PRO A 491 -20.08 2.50 24.07
C PRO A 491 -18.95 2.69 25.08
N GLY A 492 -17.75 3.03 24.57
CA GLY A 492 -16.54 3.24 25.38
C GLY A 492 -15.67 1.99 25.57
N GLU A 493 -16.19 0.80 25.28
CA GLU A 493 -15.45 -0.47 25.41
C GLU A 493 -14.75 -0.87 24.11
N ASN A 494 -13.62 -1.59 24.24
CA ASN A 494 -12.83 -2.05 23.09
C ASN A 494 -13.61 -3.03 22.20
N LEU A 495 -13.45 -2.92 20.88
CA LEU A 495 -13.90 -3.95 19.94
C LEU A 495 -12.81 -5.00 19.75
N ASN A 496 -13.17 -6.27 19.91
CA ASN A 496 -12.26 -7.40 19.70
C ASN A 496 -12.66 -8.17 18.44
N TYR A 497 -11.71 -8.36 17.52
CA TYR A 497 -11.91 -9.13 16.29
C TYR A 497 -10.88 -10.25 16.19
N TRP A 498 -11.31 -11.49 16.42
CA TRP A 498 -10.42 -12.64 16.53
C TRP A 498 -10.60 -13.68 15.41
N LYS A 499 -9.53 -14.47 15.26
CA LYS A 499 -9.41 -15.62 14.35
C LYS A 499 -8.64 -16.74 15.06
N THR A 500 -9.04 -17.98 14.78
CA THR A 500 -8.20 -19.17 15.02
C THR A 500 -8.16 -20.05 13.76
N GLY A 501 -7.09 -20.81 13.57
CA GLY A 501 -6.97 -21.71 12.44
C GLY A 501 -5.74 -22.60 12.49
N GLY A 502 -5.55 -23.40 11.45
CA GLY A 502 -4.41 -24.28 11.33
C GLY A 502 -4.32 -24.95 9.96
N PHE A 503 -3.16 -25.51 9.67
CA PHE A 503 -2.89 -26.21 8.41
C PHE A 503 -2.19 -27.54 8.65
N ILE A 504 -2.34 -28.44 7.68
CA ILE A 504 -1.52 -29.64 7.51
C ILE A 504 -0.92 -29.60 6.11
N GLN A 505 0.37 -29.93 6.01
CA GLN A 505 1.13 -30.01 4.77
C GLN A 505 1.76 -31.39 4.67
N ALA A 506 1.66 -32.01 3.49
CA ALA A 506 2.35 -33.24 3.15
C ALA A 506 3.11 -33.07 1.83
N THR A 507 4.37 -33.49 1.80
CA THR A 507 5.23 -33.48 0.61
C THR A 507 5.72 -34.90 0.35
N LYS A 508 5.63 -35.36 -0.89
CA LYS A 508 6.20 -36.63 -1.34
C LYS A 508 7.13 -36.40 -2.51
N THR A 509 8.32 -36.98 -2.48
CA THR A 509 9.19 -37.03 -3.67
C THR A 509 9.22 -38.44 -4.26
N PHE A 510 9.48 -38.49 -5.56
CA PHE A 510 9.47 -39.71 -6.38
C PHE A 510 10.68 -39.68 -7.31
N TRP A 511 11.13 -40.87 -7.71
CA TRP A 511 12.19 -41.06 -8.72
C TRP A 511 13.48 -40.27 -8.40
N GLN A 512 13.99 -40.40 -7.17
CA GLN A 512 15.19 -39.70 -6.70
C GLN A 512 15.05 -38.17 -6.84
N ASP A 513 13.98 -37.60 -6.25
CA ASP A 513 13.63 -36.17 -6.28
C ASP A 513 13.34 -35.55 -7.65
N ARG A 514 13.16 -36.35 -8.70
CA ARG A 514 12.78 -35.83 -10.03
C ARG A 514 11.33 -35.41 -10.11
N PHE A 515 10.46 -35.90 -9.22
CA PHE A 515 9.09 -35.44 -9.13
C PHE A 515 8.69 -35.24 -7.68
N LYS A 516 8.09 -34.09 -7.38
CA LYS A 516 7.63 -33.72 -6.06
C LYS A 516 6.16 -33.36 -6.11
N VAL A 517 5.37 -33.83 -5.15
CA VAL A 517 4.00 -33.41 -4.93
C VAL A 517 3.90 -32.80 -3.53
N ASN A 518 3.29 -31.62 -3.42
CA ASN A 518 3.03 -30.92 -2.17
C ASN A 518 1.52 -30.64 -2.07
N ALA A 519 0.91 -31.09 -0.98
CA ALA A 519 -0.49 -30.85 -0.67
C ALA A 519 -0.60 -30.13 0.67
N VAL A 520 -1.44 -29.09 0.73
CA VAL A 520 -1.73 -28.33 1.95
C VAL A 520 -3.23 -28.21 2.11
N LEU A 521 -3.71 -28.40 3.33
CA LEU A 521 -5.08 -28.12 3.71
C LEU A 521 -5.09 -27.23 4.93
N ARG A 522 -5.82 -26.12 4.87
CA ARG A 522 -5.96 -25.15 5.96
C ARG A 522 -7.42 -24.89 6.31
N LEU A 523 -7.73 -24.71 7.59
CA LEU A 523 -9.05 -24.35 8.11
C LEU A 523 -8.94 -23.11 9.00
N ASP A 524 -9.82 -22.12 8.78
CA ASP A 524 -9.85 -20.86 9.52
C ASP A 524 -11.25 -20.53 10.03
N LYS A 525 -11.40 -20.10 11.29
CA LYS A 525 -12.63 -19.58 11.89
C LYS A 525 -12.41 -18.16 12.42
N TYR A 526 -13.31 -17.25 12.05
CA TYR A 526 -13.35 -15.87 12.52
C TYR A 526 -14.62 -15.58 13.31
N LEU A 527 -14.58 -14.54 14.14
CA LEU A 527 -15.70 -14.12 14.97
C LEU A 527 -17.05 -14.08 14.20
N TYR A 528 -17.12 -13.33 13.10
CA TYR A 528 -18.37 -13.10 12.35
C TYR A 528 -18.62 -14.05 11.17
N PHE A 529 -17.77 -15.05 10.96
CA PHE A 529 -17.80 -15.86 9.72
C PHE A 529 -17.75 -17.35 10.00
N GLU A 530 -18.46 -18.13 9.21
CA GLU A 530 -18.36 -19.60 9.25
C GLU A 530 -16.94 -20.09 8.92
N PRO A 531 -16.52 -21.27 9.42
CA PRO A 531 -15.22 -21.85 9.10
C PRO A 531 -14.97 -21.98 7.59
N ARG A 532 -13.76 -21.64 7.13
CA ARG A 532 -13.37 -21.68 5.71
C ARG A 532 -12.19 -22.62 5.46
N LEU A 533 -12.34 -23.48 4.46
CA LEU A 533 -11.34 -24.47 4.04
C LEU A 533 -10.53 -23.98 2.84
N ASN A 534 -9.20 -24.08 2.92
CA ASN A 534 -8.22 -23.62 1.94
C ASN A 534 -7.29 -24.75 1.49
N PRO A 535 -7.58 -25.42 0.35
CA PRO A 535 -6.68 -26.41 -0.23
C PRO A 535 -5.61 -25.77 -1.15
N ARG A 536 -4.44 -26.40 -1.19
CA ARG A 536 -3.40 -26.21 -2.21
C ARG A 536 -2.84 -27.56 -2.64
N LEU A 537 -2.67 -27.74 -3.95
CA LEU A 537 -1.95 -28.86 -4.53
C LEU A 537 -0.90 -28.31 -5.51
N ALA A 538 0.34 -28.75 -5.37
CA ALA A 538 1.43 -28.37 -6.26
C ALA A 538 2.27 -29.59 -6.66
N ALA A 539 2.80 -29.56 -7.87
CA ALA A 539 3.69 -30.57 -8.41
C ALA A 539 4.91 -29.92 -9.07
N VAL A 540 6.08 -30.52 -8.88
CA VAL A 540 7.34 -30.07 -9.49
C VAL A 540 8.00 -31.25 -10.18
N TYR A 541 8.28 -31.11 -11.47
CA TYR A 541 9.04 -32.08 -12.26
C TYR A 541 10.42 -31.51 -12.59
N THR A 542 11.47 -32.20 -12.15
CA THR A 542 12.88 -31.80 -12.26
C THR A 542 13.62 -32.83 -13.13
N PRO A 543 13.53 -32.75 -14.48
CA PRO A 543 14.14 -33.74 -15.37
C PRO A 543 15.68 -33.74 -15.29
N SER A 544 16.27 -32.61 -14.92
CA SER A 544 17.70 -32.46 -14.63
C SER A 544 17.88 -31.47 -13.47
N PRO A 545 19.02 -31.47 -12.76
CA PRO A 545 19.27 -30.52 -11.66
C PRO A 545 19.17 -29.05 -12.07
N GLN A 546 19.25 -28.75 -13.36
CA GLN A 546 19.24 -27.41 -13.95
C GLN A 546 17.88 -27.01 -14.53
N GLN A 547 16.85 -27.86 -14.46
CA GLN A 547 15.55 -27.60 -15.08
C GLN A 547 14.43 -28.06 -14.18
N SER A 548 13.43 -27.21 -14.00
CA SER A 548 12.21 -27.58 -13.29
C SER A 548 10.96 -27.00 -13.96
N PHE A 549 9.92 -27.82 -13.96
CA PHE A 549 8.55 -27.45 -14.32
C PHE A 549 7.72 -27.50 -13.05
N ARG A 550 6.93 -26.45 -12.81
CA ARG A 550 6.05 -26.32 -11.65
C ARG A 550 4.62 -26.12 -12.08
N PHE A 551 3.71 -26.71 -11.34
CA PHE A 551 2.27 -26.54 -11.52
C PHE A 551 1.61 -26.47 -10.15
N SER A 552 0.68 -25.55 -9.94
CA SER A 552 -0.06 -25.45 -8.69
C SER A 552 -1.50 -24.98 -8.90
N VAL A 553 -2.38 -25.48 -8.04
CA VAL A 553 -3.75 -24.99 -7.89
C VAL A 553 -4.01 -24.72 -6.42
N GLN A 554 -4.62 -23.58 -6.11
CA GLN A 554 -4.86 -23.19 -4.73
C GLN A 554 -6.07 -22.28 -4.57
N SER A 555 -6.71 -22.38 -3.40
CA SER A 555 -7.72 -21.43 -2.94
C SER A 555 -7.14 -20.56 -1.82
N GLY A 556 -7.55 -19.29 -1.78
CA GLY A 556 -7.29 -18.37 -0.67
C GLY A 556 -8.53 -17.58 -0.31
N TYR A 557 -8.60 -17.14 0.95
CA TYR A 557 -9.62 -16.19 1.41
C TYR A 557 -8.99 -15.01 2.12
N ARG A 558 -9.67 -13.87 2.01
CA ARG A 558 -9.36 -12.66 2.76
C ARG A 558 -10.61 -12.27 3.53
N PHE A 559 -10.43 -12.18 4.84
CA PHE A 559 -11.46 -11.66 5.72
C PHE A 559 -11.36 -10.13 5.77
N PRO A 560 -12.46 -9.41 6.01
CA PRO A 560 -12.41 -7.96 6.14
C PRO A 560 -11.36 -7.50 7.14
N SER A 561 -10.61 -6.46 6.78
CA SER A 561 -9.77 -5.71 7.70
C SER A 561 -10.62 -5.00 8.75
N ILE A 562 -10.00 -4.54 9.83
CA ILE A 562 -10.74 -3.80 10.85
C ILE A 562 -11.34 -2.49 10.33
N PHE A 563 -10.69 -1.85 9.35
CA PHE A 563 -11.24 -0.68 8.70
C PHE A 563 -12.51 -1.00 7.91
N GLU A 564 -12.50 -2.06 7.10
CA GLU A 564 -13.67 -2.47 6.31
C GLU A 564 -14.81 -2.99 7.21
N GLY A 565 -14.48 -3.66 8.31
CA GLY A 565 -15.45 -4.22 9.23
C GLY A 565 -16.07 -3.22 10.20
N PHE A 566 -15.31 -2.23 10.68
CA PHE A 566 -15.67 -1.41 11.85
C PHE A 566 -15.57 0.11 11.66
N SER A 567 -15.19 0.63 10.48
CA SER A 567 -15.08 2.09 10.28
C SER A 567 -16.38 2.84 10.59
N ASN A 568 -16.29 4.05 11.15
CA ASN A 568 -17.42 4.96 11.37
C ASN A 568 -17.02 6.41 11.06
N ILE A 569 -16.82 6.76 9.80
CA ILE A 569 -16.10 7.99 9.46
C ILE A 569 -16.93 8.88 8.54
N ASN A 570 -17.11 10.14 8.92
CA ASN A 570 -17.61 11.13 7.98
C ASN A 570 -16.49 11.61 7.06
N SER A 571 -16.69 11.51 5.75
CA SER A 571 -15.73 11.94 4.74
C SER A 571 -16.47 12.61 3.60
N GLY A 572 -16.32 13.92 3.44
CA GLY A 572 -17.01 14.68 2.40
C GLY A 572 -18.53 14.58 2.50
N GLY A 573 -19.10 14.79 3.69
CA GLY A 573 -20.56 14.77 3.91
C GLY A 573 -21.24 13.39 3.70
N ARG A 574 -20.46 12.32 3.52
CA ARG A 574 -20.95 10.93 3.45
C ARG A 574 -20.34 10.13 4.60
N LYS A 575 -21.20 9.43 5.34
CA LYS A 575 -20.78 8.59 6.46
C LYS A 575 -20.36 7.21 5.96
N ARG A 576 -19.07 6.91 6.08
CA ARG A 576 -18.53 5.58 5.81
C ARG A 576 -18.74 4.69 7.02
N ILE A 577 -19.42 3.57 6.81
CA ILE A 577 -19.77 2.61 7.85
C ILE A 577 -19.21 1.23 7.50
N GLY A 578 -18.68 0.55 8.52
CA GLY A 578 -18.19 -0.82 8.45
C GLY A 578 -19.28 -1.79 8.00
N GLY A 579 -18.91 -2.78 7.19
CA GLY A 579 -19.86 -3.69 6.55
C GLY A 579 -20.29 -4.88 7.40
N LEU A 580 -19.84 -4.97 8.66
CA LEU A 580 -20.29 -6.00 9.59
C LEU A 580 -21.65 -5.63 10.21
N PRO A 581 -22.49 -6.62 10.58
CA PRO A 581 -23.81 -6.36 11.14
C PRO A 581 -23.80 -5.44 12.37
N ILE A 582 -22.79 -5.58 13.24
CA ILE A 582 -22.62 -4.72 14.42
C ILE A 582 -22.58 -3.22 14.07
N MET A 583 -22.14 -2.86 12.87
CA MET A 583 -22.02 -1.47 12.42
C MET A 583 -23.17 -0.98 11.54
N SER A 584 -23.72 -1.84 10.70
CA SER A 584 -24.54 -1.44 9.53
C SER A 584 -25.96 -2.00 9.52
N ALA A 585 -26.36 -2.73 10.56
CA ALA A 585 -27.72 -3.25 10.67
C ALA A 585 -28.76 -2.13 10.66
N GLY A 586 -29.78 -2.27 9.81
CA GLY A 586 -30.82 -1.27 9.57
C GLY A 586 -30.45 -0.22 8.51
N ILE A 587 -29.19 -0.13 8.08
CA ILE A 587 -28.80 0.79 6.98
C ILE A 587 -28.96 0.09 5.64
N PHE A 588 -28.45 -1.14 5.49
CA PHE A 588 -28.62 -1.91 4.26
C PHE A 588 -30.10 -2.09 3.90
N GLU A 589 -30.93 -2.45 4.87
CA GLU A 589 -32.34 -2.78 4.67
C GLU A 589 -33.21 -1.57 4.24
N ASN A 590 -32.75 -0.35 4.55
CA ASN A 590 -33.51 0.88 4.34
C ASN A 590 -32.92 1.83 3.29
N SER A 591 -31.82 1.47 2.64
CA SER A 591 -31.11 2.37 1.73
C SER A 591 -31.44 2.15 0.25
N PHE A 592 -31.24 3.21 -0.53
CA PHE A 592 -31.39 3.25 -1.99
C PHE A 592 -30.04 3.56 -2.64
N THR A 593 -29.79 3.00 -3.82
CA THR A 593 -28.50 3.18 -4.51
C THR A 593 -28.32 4.61 -5.01
N GLN A 594 -27.12 5.19 -4.83
CA GLN A 594 -26.82 6.54 -5.33
C GLN A 594 -26.99 6.65 -6.87
N ALA A 595 -26.72 5.57 -7.60
CA ALA A 595 -26.91 5.52 -9.05
C ALA A 595 -28.39 5.74 -9.44
N SER A 596 -29.32 5.03 -8.79
CA SER A 596 -30.76 5.20 -9.02
C SER A 596 -31.25 6.61 -8.66
N ILE A 597 -30.77 7.16 -7.54
CA ILE A 597 -31.09 8.52 -7.11
C ILE A 597 -30.59 9.55 -8.12
N THR A 598 -29.37 9.37 -8.64
CA THR A 598 -28.79 10.28 -9.64
C THR A 598 -29.55 10.23 -10.96
N GLN A 599 -29.95 9.04 -11.41
CA GLN A 599 -30.78 8.87 -12.60
C GLN A 599 -32.15 9.53 -12.43
N TYR A 600 -32.80 9.33 -11.28
CA TYR A 600 -34.03 9.99 -10.90
C TYR A 600 -33.90 11.52 -10.94
N GLN A 601 -32.88 12.08 -10.28
CA GLN A 601 -32.62 13.52 -10.25
C GLN A 601 -32.38 14.11 -11.65
N ARG A 602 -31.60 13.43 -12.51
CA ARG A 602 -31.35 13.88 -13.89
C ARG A 602 -32.61 13.86 -14.75
N ALA A 603 -33.46 12.84 -14.59
CA ALA A 603 -34.73 12.75 -15.30
C ALA A 603 -35.67 13.89 -14.89
N VAL A 604 -35.83 14.12 -13.59
CA VAL A 604 -36.58 15.28 -13.04
C VAL A 604 -35.99 16.60 -13.56
N GLN A 605 -34.67 16.72 -13.58
CA GLN A 605 -33.98 17.91 -14.07
C GLN A 605 -34.24 18.21 -15.54
N SER A 606 -34.20 17.18 -16.39
CA SER A 606 -34.48 17.29 -17.82
C SER A 606 -35.95 17.60 -18.08
N ASP A 607 -36.87 16.99 -17.31
CA ASP A 607 -38.30 17.24 -17.43
C ASP A 607 -38.65 18.70 -17.10
N VAL A 608 -37.98 19.29 -16.11
CA VAL A 608 -38.16 20.71 -15.77
C VAL A 608 -37.51 21.64 -16.79
N ASN A 609 -36.22 21.44 -17.10
CA ASN A 609 -35.46 22.39 -17.94
C ASN A 609 -35.80 22.30 -19.44
N THR A 610 -36.05 21.08 -19.93
CA THR A 610 -36.21 20.82 -21.36
C THR A 610 -37.66 20.62 -21.74
N ASN A 611 -38.44 19.92 -20.91
CA ASN A 611 -39.83 19.56 -21.22
C ASN A 611 -40.88 20.49 -20.57
N GLY A 612 -40.46 21.45 -19.72
CA GLY A 612 -41.34 22.45 -19.12
C GLY A 612 -42.36 21.92 -18.10
N LEU A 613 -42.12 20.73 -17.53
CA LEU A 613 -43.01 20.14 -16.51
C LEU A 613 -42.88 20.85 -15.16
N ASP A 614 -43.98 20.86 -14.40
CA ASP A 614 -43.93 21.26 -12.99
C ASP A 614 -43.17 20.21 -12.15
N LEU A 615 -42.60 20.64 -11.02
CA LEU A 615 -41.75 19.77 -10.20
C LEU A 615 -42.51 18.56 -9.64
N ALA A 616 -43.77 18.71 -9.21
CA ALA A 616 -44.53 17.63 -8.60
C ALA A 616 -44.90 16.54 -9.63
N GLU A 617 -45.23 16.95 -10.85
CA GLU A 617 -45.48 16.06 -11.97
C GLU A 617 -44.19 15.36 -12.43
N ALA A 618 -43.08 16.10 -12.52
CA ALA A 618 -41.77 15.51 -12.83
C ALA A 618 -41.35 14.45 -11.79
N ILE A 619 -41.65 14.67 -10.50
CA ILE A 619 -41.40 13.69 -9.42
C ILE A 619 -42.24 12.42 -9.63
N ARG A 620 -43.57 12.54 -9.74
CA ARG A 620 -44.48 11.41 -9.88
C ARG A 620 -44.14 10.54 -11.08
N ARG A 621 -43.82 11.17 -12.22
CA ARG A 621 -43.47 10.47 -13.46
C ARG A 621 -42.22 9.61 -13.33
N ASN A 622 -41.25 10.04 -12.51
CA ASN A 622 -39.91 9.44 -12.46
C ASN A 622 -39.67 8.59 -11.20
N GLU A 623 -40.59 8.50 -10.25
CA GLU A 623 -40.39 7.81 -8.96
C GLU A 623 -39.98 6.33 -9.08
N GLY A 624 -40.47 5.63 -10.11
CA GLY A 624 -40.10 4.24 -10.40
C GLY A 624 -38.63 4.02 -10.76
N LEU A 625 -37.84 5.08 -10.96
CA LEU A 625 -36.39 5.00 -11.17
C LEU A 625 -35.61 4.73 -9.87
N LEU A 626 -36.20 4.94 -8.69
CA LEU A 626 -35.56 4.73 -7.39
C LEU A 626 -35.47 3.23 -7.08
N ALA A 627 -34.26 2.75 -6.76
CA ALA A 627 -34.00 1.35 -6.47
C ALA A 627 -33.40 1.18 -5.07
N LYS A 628 -34.07 0.37 -4.24
CA LYS A 628 -33.49 -0.10 -2.96
C LYS A 628 -32.23 -0.93 -3.23
N THR A 629 -31.30 -0.88 -2.29
CA THR A 629 -30.13 -1.76 -2.36
C THR A 629 -30.54 -3.22 -2.17
N ASP A 630 -29.93 -4.10 -2.95
CA ASP A 630 -30.02 -5.55 -2.82
C ASP A 630 -28.69 -6.15 -2.33
N TYR A 631 -27.78 -5.30 -1.81
CA TYR A 631 -26.54 -5.69 -1.18
C TYR A 631 -26.73 -5.96 0.32
N SER A 632 -25.79 -6.72 0.89
CA SER A 632 -25.82 -7.13 2.29
C SER A 632 -24.45 -6.98 2.95
N TYR A 633 -24.36 -7.45 4.19
CA TYR A 633 -23.15 -7.44 5.01
C TYR A 633 -21.97 -8.11 4.31
N LEU A 634 -20.76 -7.77 4.74
CA LEU A 634 -19.53 -8.32 4.20
C LEU A 634 -19.47 -9.84 4.34
N GLU A 635 -18.98 -10.49 3.30
CA GLU A 635 -18.48 -11.85 3.25
C GLU A 635 -16.96 -11.84 2.97
N PRO A 636 -16.22 -12.92 3.31
CA PRO A 636 -14.81 -13.03 2.95
C PRO A 636 -14.62 -13.07 1.42
N GLU A 637 -13.60 -12.37 0.92
CA GLU A 637 -13.17 -12.51 -0.48
C GLU A 637 -12.62 -13.92 -0.71
N GLN A 638 -12.84 -14.44 -1.91
CA GLN A 638 -12.29 -15.73 -2.32
C GLN A 638 -11.49 -15.58 -3.61
N ALA A 639 -10.32 -16.20 -3.64
CA ALA A 639 -9.51 -16.34 -4.85
C ALA A 639 -9.18 -17.81 -5.10
N THR A 640 -9.32 -18.26 -6.35
CA THR A 640 -8.79 -19.54 -6.82
C THR A 640 -7.74 -19.25 -7.89
N SER A 641 -6.52 -19.75 -7.70
CA SER A 641 -5.39 -19.57 -8.61
C SER A 641 -4.97 -20.91 -9.23
N LEU A 642 -4.68 -20.87 -10.52
CA LEU A 642 -4.00 -21.91 -11.29
C LEU A 642 -2.69 -21.31 -11.81
N GLU A 643 -1.58 -22.01 -11.59
CA GLU A 643 -0.25 -21.51 -11.98
C GLU A 643 0.59 -22.62 -12.61
N GLY A 644 1.34 -22.25 -13.65
CA GLY A 644 2.36 -23.09 -14.26
C GLY A 644 3.65 -22.29 -14.44
N GLY A 645 4.80 -22.93 -14.37
CA GLY A 645 6.07 -22.26 -14.57
C GLY A 645 7.21 -23.19 -14.97
N TYR A 646 8.27 -22.59 -15.48
CA TYR A 646 9.48 -23.27 -15.92
C TYR A 646 10.69 -22.44 -15.50
N ARG A 647 11.65 -23.06 -14.80
CA ARG A 647 12.91 -22.43 -14.42
C ARG A 647 14.08 -23.27 -14.90
N THR A 648 15.11 -22.62 -15.43
CA THR A 648 16.34 -23.29 -15.84
C THR A 648 17.60 -22.44 -15.70
N GLU A 649 18.72 -23.14 -15.47
CA GLU A 649 20.08 -22.59 -15.54
C GLU A 649 20.91 -23.37 -16.56
N LEU A 650 21.24 -22.74 -17.68
CA LEU A 650 21.99 -23.34 -18.78
C LEU A 650 23.41 -22.77 -18.88
N LEU A 651 24.21 -23.35 -19.79
CA LEU A 651 25.57 -22.87 -20.10
C LEU A 651 26.50 -22.81 -18.88
N GLY A 652 26.36 -23.79 -17.97
CA GLY A 652 27.11 -23.83 -16.72
C GLY A 652 26.72 -22.71 -15.75
N GLY A 653 25.44 -22.31 -15.73
CA GLY A 653 24.90 -21.24 -14.89
C GLY A 653 25.09 -19.83 -15.46
N LYS A 654 25.62 -19.70 -16.68
CA LYS A 654 25.77 -18.37 -17.32
C LYS A 654 24.45 -17.80 -17.80
N PHE A 655 23.48 -18.65 -18.13
CA PHE A 655 22.16 -18.24 -18.59
C PHE A 655 21.10 -18.78 -17.65
N ALA A 656 20.28 -17.90 -17.09
CA ALA A 656 19.13 -18.27 -16.27
C ALA A 656 17.84 -17.77 -16.93
N LEU A 657 16.81 -18.61 -16.89
CA LEU A 657 15.47 -18.29 -17.36
C LEU A 657 14.46 -18.73 -16.32
N ASP A 658 13.46 -17.88 -16.06
CA ASP A 658 12.32 -18.25 -15.25
C ASP A 658 11.01 -17.65 -15.77
N ALA A 659 10.10 -18.51 -16.21
CA ALA A 659 8.80 -18.14 -16.72
C ALA A 659 7.68 -18.68 -15.83
N ASP A 660 6.61 -17.91 -15.66
CA ASP A 660 5.36 -18.36 -15.07
C ASP A 660 4.13 -17.78 -15.78
N LEU A 661 3.04 -18.54 -15.72
CA LEU A 661 1.71 -18.20 -16.21
C LEU A 661 0.72 -18.46 -15.09
N TYR A 662 -0.27 -17.59 -14.95
CA TYR A 662 -1.33 -17.74 -13.95
C TYR A 662 -2.71 -17.38 -14.50
N LEU A 663 -3.72 -17.99 -13.89
CA LEU A 663 -5.13 -17.66 -14.03
C LEU A 663 -5.74 -17.59 -12.63
N ASN A 664 -6.27 -16.45 -12.24
CA ASN A 664 -7.02 -16.32 -11.00
C ASN A 664 -8.49 -16.03 -11.25
N ARG A 665 -9.31 -16.50 -10.32
CA ARG A 665 -10.74 -16.29 -10.26
C ARG A 665 -11.12 -15.77 -8.89
N PHE A 666 -11.63 -14.55 -8.85
CA PHE A 666 -12.05 -13.86 -7.66
C PHE A 666 -13.57 -13.83 -7.55
N ARG A 667 -14.07 -14.05 -6.33
CA ARG A 667 -15.46 -13.84 -5.95
C ARG A 667 -15.52 -13.01 -4.69
N ASN A 668 -16.66 -12.35 -4.49
CA ASN A 668 -16.96 -11.57 -3.29
C ASN A 668 -15.87 -10.52 -3.02
N LEU A 669 -15.33 -9.85 -4.05
CA LEU A 669 -14.38 -8.76 -3.84
C LEU A 669 -15.03 -7.69 -2.97
N ILE A 670 -14.35 -7.27 -1.91
CA ILE A 670 -14.87 -6.23 -1.01
C ILE A 670 -14.74 -4.88 -1.70
N ALA A 671 -15.83 -4.14 -1.70
CA ALA A 671 -15.98 -2.85 -2.37
C ALA A 671 -16.86 -1.92 -1.54
N GLN A 672 -17.09 -0.71 -2.05
CA GLN A 672 -17.90 0.31 -1.39
C GLN A 672 -19.12 0.67 -2.23
N LEU A 673 -20.29 0.58 -1.60
CA LEU A 673 -21.56 1.03 -2.16
C LEU A 673 -21.91 2.40 -1.60
N ASP A 674 -22.14 3.36 -2.49
CA ASP A 674 -22.79 4.62 -2.11
C ASP A 674 -24.31 4.42 -2.10
N ALA A 675 -24.90 4.57 -0.93
CA ALA A 675 -26.32 4.39 -0.70
C ALA A 675 -26.86 5.46 0.25
N ASN A 676 -28.12 5.84 0.09
CA ASN A 676 -28.73 6.91 0.87
C ASN A 676 -30.00 6.39 1.54
N VAL A 677 -30.24 6.83 2.78
CA VAL A 677 -31.45 6.52 3.55
C VAL A 677 -32.30 7.79 3.62
N PRO A 678 -33.56 7.78 3.18
CA PRO A 678 -34.41 8.96 3.27
C PRO A 678 -34.79 9.22 4.74
N LYS A 679 -34.84 10.49 5.16
CA LYS A 679 -35.27 10.88 6.53
C LYS A 679 -36.80 10.83 6.70
N THR A 680 -37.43 9.80 6.15
CA THR A 680 -38.87 9.51 6.23
C THR A 680 -39.07 8.01 6.15
N SER A 681 -40.08 7.52 6.86
CA SER A 681 -40.57 6.13 6.75
C SER A 681 -41.82 6.03 5.85
N ASN A 682 -42.38 7.15 5.39
CA ASN A 682 -43.55 7.18 4.51
C ASN A 682 -43.14 6.99 3.05
N SER A 683 -43.56 5.88 2.44
CA SER A 683 -43.26 5.50 1.05
C SER A 683 -43.60 6.58 0.04
N ASP A 684 -44.74 7.26 0.22
CA ASP A 684 -45.30 8.18 -0.79
C ASP A 684 -44.55 9.52 -0.84
N SER A 685 -43.63 9.74 0.10
CA SER A 685 -42.85 10.97 0.22
C SER A 685 -41.39 10.83 -0.18
N ILE A 686 -40.92 9.59 -0.44
CA ILE A 686 -39.50 9.28 -0.65
C ILE A 686 -38.91 10.07 -1.82
N GLY A 687 -39.63 10.20 -2.94
CA GLY A 687 -39.18 10.97 -4.10
C GLY A 687 -38.77 12.42 -3.74
N ASN A 688 -39.56 13.09 -2.90
CA ASN A 688 -39.27 14.46 -2.45
C ASN A 688 -37.96 14.53 -1.64
N TYR A 689 -37.71 13.54 -0.79
CA TYR A 689 -36.54 13.50 0.10
C TYR A 689 -35.23 13.25 -0.65
N PHE A 690 -35.29 12.68 -1.85
CA PHE A 690 -34.12 12.46 -2.69
C PHE A 690 -33.74 13.63 -3.60
N LEU A 691 -34.54 14.70 -3.65
CA LEU A 691 -34.17 15.90 -4.42
C LEU A 691 -33.17 16.81 -3.72
N GLN A 692 -32.99 16.67 -2.40
CA GLN A 692 -32.08 17.49 -1.60
C GLN A 692 -31.24 16.59 -0.68
N ASN A 693 -29.94 16.90 -0.50
CA ASN A 693 -29.08 16.10 0.36
C ASN A 693 -29.42 16.27 1.87
N SER A 694 -29.99 17.39 2.28
CA SER A 694 -30.34 17.68 3.68
C SER A 694 -31.43 16.75 4.24
N THR A 695 -32.30 16.24 3.37
CA THR A 695 -33.44 15.35 3.69
C THR A 695 -33.07 13.87 3.66
N GLN A 696 -31.80 13.51 3.55
CA GLN A 696 -31.36 12.12 3.49
C GLN A 696 -30.05 11.94 4.25
N ASP A 697 -29.78 10.71 4.69
CA ASP A 697 -28.50 10.32 5.26
C ASP A 697 -27.68 9.60 4.18
N LEU A 698 -26.50 10.12 3.90
CA LEU A 698 -25.62 9.62 2.84
C LEU A 698 -24.62 8.66 3.46
N TYR A 699 -24.65 7.41 3.02
CA TYR A 699 -23.74 6.36 3.48
C TYR A 699 -22.80 5.89 2.38
N ARG A 700 -21.63 5.44 2.82
CA ARG A 700 -20.70 4.63 2.03
C ARG A 700 -20.48 3.31 2.76
N LEU A 701 -21.08 2.25 2.26
CA LEU A 701 -21.16 0.97 2.93
C LEU A 701 -20.13 0.00 2.35
N TRP A 702 -19.36 -0.66 3.21
CA TRP A 702 -18.54 -1.80 2.78
C TRP A 702 -19.42 -3.03 2.53
N THR A 703 -19.31 -3.61 1.34
CA THR A 703 -20.04 -4.83 0.94
C THR A 703 -19.20 -5.61 -0.08
N ASN A 704 -19.76 -6.64 -0.71
CA ASN A 704 -19.08 -7.42 -1.74
C ASN A 704 -19.67 -7.17 -3.11
N SER A 705 -18.80 -7.05 -4.12
CA SER A 705 -19.19 -7.12 -5.52
C SER A 705 -19.83 -8.48 -5.82
N LYS A 706 -20.92 -8.45 -6.59
CA LYS A 706 -21.58 -9.65 -7.13
C LYS A 706 -20.90 -10.17 -8.39
N THR A 707 -19.93 -9.42 -8.91
CA THR A 707 -19.17 -9.75 -10.12
C THR A 707 -18.09 -10.79 -9.82
N VAL A 708 -17.99 -11.80 -10.69
CA VAL A 708 -16.88 -12.77 -10.67
C VAL A 708 -15.77 -12.22 -11.56
N SER A 709 -14.65 -11.87 -10.95
CA SER A 709 -13.50 -11.31 -11.68
C SER A 709 -12.52 -12.40 -12.06
N LEU A 710 -12.17 -12.48 -13.34
CA LEU A 710 -11.14 -13.39 -13.85
C LEU A 710 -9.95 -12.55 -14.27
N ASN A 711 -8.74 -12.89 -13.82
CA ASN A 711 -7.53 -12.27 -14.36
C ASN A 711 -6.51 -13.34 -14.72
N TYR A 712 -5.69 -13.04 -15.71
CA TYR A 712 -4.65 -13.93 -16.18
C TYR A 712 -3.40 -13.11 -16.52
N GLY A 713 -2.27 -13.78 -16.54
CA GLY A 713 -1.02 -13.12 -16.80
C GLY A 713 0.15 -14.08 -16.78
N GLY A 714 1.34 -13.51 -16.86
CA GLY A 714 2.57 -14.25 -16.79
C GLY A 714 3.76 -13.34 -16.58
N SER A 715 4.89 -13.94 -16.22
CA SER A 715 6.15 -13.24 -16.13
C SER A 715 7.27 -14.07 -16.72
N LEU A 716 8.27 -13.40 -17.28
CA LEU A 716 9.49 -13.99 -17.83
C LEU A 716 10.68 -13.22 -17.27
N GLY A 717 11.59 -13.91 -16.61
CA GLY A 717 12.90 -13.41 -16.19
C GLY A 717 14.01 -14.07 -16.98
N LEU A 718 15.01 -13.29 -17.38
CA LEU A 718 16.21 -13.72 -18.12
C LEU A 718 17.44 -13.08 -17.48
N SER A 719 18.52 -13.85 -17.35
CA SER A 719 19.83 -13.34 -16.94
C SER A 719 20.92 -14.04 -17.75
N TYR A 720 21.90 -13.29 -18.23
CA TYR A 720 23.01 -13.80 -19.03
C TYR A 720 24.35 -13.13 -18.67
N ASN A 721 25.26 -13.94 -18.13
CA ASN A 721 26.66 -13.59 -17.87
C ASN A 721 27.51 -13.84 -19.13
N PHE A 722 27.80 -12.79 -19.90
CA PHE A 722 28.32 -12.94 -21.27
C PHE A 722 29.83 -12.72 -21.43
N PHE A 723 30.46 -11.88 -20.60
CA PHE A 723 31.90 -11.57 -20.75
C PHE A 723 32.49 -10.93 -19.50
N LYS A 724 33.60 -11.45 -18.95
CA LYS A 724 34.42 -10.81 -17.89
C LYS A 724 33.62 -10.06 -16.78
N GLY A 725 32.59 -10.71 -16.23
CA GLY A 725 31.74 -10.15 -15.16
C GLY A 725 30.60 -9.24 -15.63
N PHE A 726 30.50 -8.94 -16.93
CA PHE A 726 29.33 -8.30 -17.50
C PHE A 726 28.14 -9.27 -17.53
N TRP A 727 27.01 -8.76 -17.07
CA TRP A 727 25.74 -9.46 -17.11
C TRP A 727 24.65 -8.58 -17.69
N LEU A 728 23.77 -9.20 -18.46
CA LEU A 728 22.53 -8.61 -18.97
C LEU A 728 21.38 -9.36 -18.32
N GLY A 729 20.44 -8.64 -17.73
CA GLY A 729 19.22 -9.21 -17.19
C GLY A 729 18.00 -8.47 -17.70
N GLY A 730 16.86 -9.15 -17.69
CA GLY A 730 15.60 -8.54 -18.02
C GLY A 730 14.44 -9.31 -17.45
N ASN A 731 13.36 -8.60 -17.13
CA ASN A 731 12.09 -9.23 -16.85
C ASN A 731 10.92 -8.52 -17.53
N PHE A 732 9.90 -9.31 -17.84
CA PHE A 732 8.71 -8.93 -18.56
C PHE A 732 7.53 -9.47 -17.76
N THR A 733 6.58 -8.62 -17.41
CA THR A 733 5.37 -9.00 -16.69
C THR A 733 4.16 -8.56 -17.51
N TYR A 734 3.22 -9.47 -17.69
CA TYR A 734 1.93 -9.24 -18.32
C TYR A 734 0.80 -9.56 -17.35
N ALA A 735 -0.19 -8.68 -17.24
CA ALA A 735 -1.35 -8.91 -16.40
C ALA A 735 -2.60 -8.29 -17.04
N ARG A 736 -3.68 -9.07 -17.14
CA ARG A 736 -4.94 -8.60 -17.72
C ARG A 736 -6.15 -9.10 -16.97
N LEU A 737 -7.12 -8.22 -16.79
CA LEU A 737 -8.44 -8.57 -16.30
C LEU A 737 -9.34 -9.00 -17.47
N SER A 738 -9.88 -10.22 -17.39
CA SER A 738 -10.96 -10.70 -18.24
C SER A 738 -12.29 -10.35 -17.57
N ARG A 739 -12.90 -9.25 -18.00
CA ARG A 739 -14.07 -8.67 -17.31
C ARG A 739 -15.35 -9.46 -17.66
N GLN A 740 -16.06 -9.95 -16.65
CA GLN A 740 -17.46 -10.42 -16.76
C GLN A 740 -18.33 -9.49 -15.91
N THR A 741 -18.73 -8.33 -16.43
CA THR A 741 -19.53 -7.38 -15.64
C THR A 741 -20.93 -7.91 -15.38
N ARG A 742 -21.40 -7.87 -14.14
CA ARG A 742 -22.86 -7.97 -13.86
C ARG A 742 -23.57 -6.61 -13.90
N GLY A 743 -22.84 -5.53 -14.21
CA GLY A 743 -23.38 -4.17 -14.22
C GLY A 743 -23.70 -3.65 -12.82
N ASP A 744 -23.07 -4.24 -11.80
CA ASP A 744 -23.39 -4.02 -10.40
C ASP A 744 -22.64 -2.79 -9.80
N GLY A 745 -21.71 -2.22 -10.57
CA GLY A 745 -21.06 -0.93 -10.26
C GLY A 745 -20.07 -0.96 -9.08
N LEU A 746 -19.84 -2.12 -8.48
CA LEU A 746 -18.97 -2.32 -7.30
C LEU A 746 -17.68 -3.08 -7.62
N GLU A 747 -17.25 -3.09 -8.89
CA GLU A 747 -16.03 -3.78 -9.28
C GLU A 747 -14.80 -3.04 -8.74
N ASP A 748 -13.90 -3.75 -8.04
CA ASP A 748 -12.66 -3.18 -7.52
C ASP A 748 -11.69 -2.88 -8.68
N GLY A 749 -11.02 -1.73 -8.61
CA GLY A 749 -10.13 -1.26 -9.66
C GLY A 749 -9.01 -2.24 -9.92
N PHE A 750 -8.85 -2.70 -11.18
CA PHE A 750 -7.74 -3.60 -11.52
C PHE A 750 -6.39 -2.91 -11.28
N ASN A 751 -6.31 -1.60 -11.55
CA ASN A 751 -5.23 -0.70 -11.17
C ASN A 751 -3.82 -1.21 -11.53
N THR A 752 -3.72 -2.05 -12.56
CA THR A 752 -2.48 -2.76 -12.90
C THR A 752 -2.17 -2.53 -14.37
N PRO A 753 -0.96 -2.05 -14.70
CA PRO A 753 -0.47 -1.95 -16.07
C PRO A 753 -0.52 -3.29 -16.77
N GLU A 754 -0.94 -3.29 -18.04
CA GLU A 754 -0.98 -4.51 -18.83
C GLU A 754 0.42 -5.09 -19.03
N TRP A 755 1.43 -4.22 -19.19
CA TRP A 755 2.82 -4.59 -19.36
C TRP A 755 3.76 -3.79 -18.46
N ILE A 756 4.72 -4.50 -17.86
CA ILE A 756 5.87 -3.94 -17.14
C ILE A 756 7.14 -4.63 -17.64
N TYR A 757 8.17 -3.83 -17.95
CA TYR A 757 9.47 -4.30 -18.42
C TYR A 757 10.58 -3.70 -17.58
N ASN A 758 11.55 -4.52 -17.20
CA ASN A 758 12.81 -4.09 -16.59
C ASN A 758 13.96 -4.70 -17.40
N LEU A 759 14.95 -3.88 -17.76
CA LEU A 759 16.17 -4.31 -18.46
C LEU A 759 17.36 -3.77 -17.69
N SER A 760 18.29 -4.65 -17.31
CA SER A 760 19.45 -4.29 -16.51
C SER A 760 20.74 -4.72 -17.20
N LEU A 761 21.74 -3.86 -17.15
CA LEU A 761 23.11 -4.14 -17.56
C LEU A 761 24.04 -3.77 -16.40
N GLY A 762 24.96 -4.65 -16.05
CA GLY A 762 25.91 -4.33 -14.99
C GLY A 762 27.20 -5.11 -15.08
N ASN A 763 28.17 -4.64 -14.31
CA ASN A 763 29.37 -5.38 -13.97
C ASN A 763 29.76 -5.01 -12.53
N PRO A 764 29.74 -5.95 -11.58
CA PRO A 764 30.07 -5.66 -10.19
C PRO A 764 31.55 -5.37 -9.95
N ASN A 765 32.42 -5.73 -10.90
CA ASN A 765 33.85 -5.51 -10.81
C ASN A 765 34.44 -5.18 -12.19
N LEU A 766 34.03 -4.02 -12.72
CA LEU A 766 34.51 -3.49 -14.00
C LEU A 766 36.03 -3.22 -13.95
N TYR A 767 36.51 -2.63 -12.86
CA TYR A 767 37.93 -2.35 -12.65
C TYR A 767 38.28 -2.29 -11.15
N LYS A 768 39.09 -3.24 -10.67
CA LYS A 768 39.53 -3.39 -9.26
C LYS A 768 38.38 -3.62 -8.27
N SER A 769 37.78 -2.55 -7.77
CA SER A 769 36.64 -2.56 -6.82
C SER A 769 35.50 -1.65 -7.31
N LEU A 770 35.61 -1.15 -8.54
CA LEU A 770 34.59 -0.35 -9.21
C LEU A 770 33.59 -1.27 -9.92
N GLY A 771 32.32 -1.17 -9.55
CA GLY A 771 31.20 -1.78 -10.24
C GLY A 771 30.19 -0.74 -10.71
N PHE A 772 29.33 -1.14 -11.64
CA PHE A 772 28.23 -0.30 -12.11
C PHE A 772 26.99 -1.15 -12.41
N GLN A 773 25.83 -0.48 -12.42
CA GLN A 773 24.60 -1.02 -12.97
C GLN A 773 23.79 0.10 -13.59
N VAL A 774 23.14 -0.20 -14.71
CA VAL A 774 22.10 0.61 -15.33
C VAL A 774 20.84 -0.25 -15.44
N ASN A 775 19.70 0.32 -15.08
CA ASN A 775 18.39 -0.34 -15.16
C ASN A 775 17.40 0.56 -15.89
N PHE A 776 16.85 0.09 -17.00
CA PHE A 776 15.75 0.72 -17.71
C PHE A 776 14.44 0.05 -17.33
N ARG A 777 13.45 0.85 -16.93
CA ARG A 777 12.10 0.38 -16.60
C ARG A 777 11.10 1.05 -17.54
N GLN A 778 10.14 0.27 -18.01
CA GLN A 778 8.99 0.77 -18.76
C GLN A 778 7.70 0.19 -18.16
N GLN A 779 6.71 1.04 -17.99
CA GLN A 779 5.37 0.67 -17.56
C GLN A 779 4.34 1.18 -18.58
N ALA A 780 3.36 0.35 -18.93
CA ALA A 780 2.22 0.76 -19.75
C ALA A 780 1.28 1.70 -18.98
N GLY A 781 0.53 2.53 -19.72
CA GLY A 781 -0.57 3.30 -19.14
C GLY A 781 -1.74 2.38 -18.75
N PHE A 782 -2.55 2.81 -17.79
CA PHE A 782 -3.66 2.01 -17.29
C PHE A 782 -4.74 2.87 -16.64
N LEU A 783 -5.95 2.34 -16.54
CA LEU A 783 -7.03 2.96 -15.78
C LEU A 783 -6.77 2.76 -14.28
N TRP A 784 -6.74 3.87 -13.55
CA TRP A 784 -6.72 3.89 -12.09
C TRP A 784 -8.11 4.22 -11.57
N GLU A 785 -8.58 3.44 -10.61
CA GLU A 785 -9.87 3.58 -9.96
C GLU A 785 -9.64 3.53 -8.45
N SER A 786 -9.96 4.62 -7.77
CA SER A 786 -9.96 4.70 -6.32
C SER A 786 -11.06 5.63 -5.83
N ALA A 787 -11.31 5.61 -4.53
CA ALA A 787 -12.27 6.52 -3.92
C ALA A 787 -11.80 7.99 -3.86
N LEU A 788 -10.53 8.27 -4.21
CA LEU A 788 -9.97 9.62 -4.29
C LEU A 788 -10.06 10.17 -5.71
N ALA A 789 -9.63 9.39 -6.70
CA ALA A 789 -9.63 9.78 -8.11
C ALA A 789 -9.73 8.55 -9.01
N THR A 790 -10.47 8.70 -10.11
CA THR A 790 -10.58 7.71 -11.18
C THR A 790 -10.20 8.34 -12.51
N GLY A 791 -9.34 7.68 -13.28
CA GLY A 791 -8.87 8.19 -14.57
C GLY A 791 -7.65 7.46 -15.10
N TRP A 792 -7.16 7.89 -16.26
CA TRP A 792 -6.04 7.25 -16.94
C TRP A 792 -4.69 7.71 -16.38
N VAL A 793 -3.87 6.75 -15.92
CA VAL A 793 -2.46 6.96 -15.57
C VAL A 793 -1.63 6.76 -16.83
N GLN A 794 -0.85 7.77 -17.21
CA GLN A 794 0.00 7.70 -18.39
C GLN A 794 1.15 6.68 -18.21
N GLY A 795 1.50 5.98 -19.29
CA GLY A 795 2.67 5.12 -19.30
C GLY A 795 3.96 5.94 -19.16
N TYR A 796 4.97 5.37 -18.53
CA TYR A 796 6.24 6.06 -18.28
C TYR A 796 7.43 5.11 -18.35
N SER A 797 8.61 5.71 -18.49
CA SER A 797 9.90 5.01 -18.49
C SER A 797 10.86 5.69 -17.52
N THR A 798 11.65 4.91 -16.78
CA THR A 798 12.74 5.43 -15.95
C THR A 798 14.06 4.78 -16.32
N LEU A 799 15.14 5.55 -16.16
CA LEU A 799 16.51 5.05 -16.24
C LEU A 799 17.14 5.23 -14.86
N ASP A 800 17.51 4.14 -14.22
CA ASP A 800 18.22 4.13 -12.95
C ASP A 800 19.69 3.75 -13.22
N ALA A 801 20.63 4.36 -12.51
CA ALA A 801 22.05 4.06 -12.67
C ALA A 801 22.79 4.16 -11.34
N GLN A 802 23.84 3.35 -11.17
CA GLN A 802 24.77 3.47 -10.06
C GLN A 802 26.21 3.15 -10.44
N LEU A 803 27.13 3.75 -9.69
CA LEU A 803 28.53 3.40 -9.59
C LEU A 803 28.84 3.06 -8.13
N THR A 804 29.49 1.93 -7.88
CA THR A 804 29.91 1.50 -6.54
C THR A 804 31.39 1.23 -6.53
N MET A 805 32.09 1.70 -5.51
CA MET A 805 33.53 1.55 -5.34
C MET A 805 33.86 1.04 -3.94
N GLY A 806 34.55 -0.08 -3.85
CA GLY A 806 35.14 -0.55 -2.59
C GLY A 806 36.29 0.35 -2.13
N ILE A 807 36.31 0.71 -0.85
CA ILE A 807 37.32 1.56 -0.19
C ILE A 807 37.99 0.83 0.98
N PHE A 808 39.15 1.32 1.43
CA PHE A 808 39.91 0.76 2.57
C PHE A 808 40.13 -0.77 2.49
N LYS A 809 40.66 -1.25 1.36
CA LYS A 809 40.83 -2.70 1.11
C LYS A 809 39.51 -3.50 1.28
N ASN A 810 38.39 -2.89 0.87
CA ASN A 810 37.02 -3.43 0.94
C ASN A 810 36.40 -3.50 2.35
N LEU A 811 36.93 -2.77 3.33
CA LEU A 811 36.26 -2.56 4.63
C LEU A 811 35.06 -1.60 4.53
N GLY A 812 34.88 -0.93 3.39
CA GLY A 812 33.72 -0.11 3.10
C GLY A 812 33.45 0.05 1.61
N SER A 813 32.38 0.75 1.27
CA SER A 813 32.03 1.11 -0.10
C SER A 813 31.44 2.52 -0.20
N VAL A 814 31.68 3.16 -1.34
CA VAL A 814 30.97 4.38 -1.76
C VAL A 814 30.10 4.03 -2.95
N LYS A 815 28.84 4.41 -2.91
CA LYS A 815 27.88 4.23 -4.01
C LYS A 815 27.29 5.57 -4.41
N PHE A 816 27.45 5.92 -5.68
CA PHE A 816 26.75 7.03 -6.32
C PHE A 816 25.59 6.44 -7.11
N GLY A 817 24.37 6.87 -6.85
CA GLY A 817 23.18 6.34 -7.51
C GLY A 817 22.21 7.42 -7.91
N ALA A 818 21.42 7.12 -8.94
CA ALA A 818 20.32 7.94 -9.39
C ALA A 818 19.15 7.03 -9.79
N THR A 819 17.97 7.27 -9.21
CA THR A 819 16.71 6.69 -9.71
C THR A 819 15.99 7.73 -10.52
N ASN A 820 15.43 7.34 -11.67
CA ASN A 820 14.91 8.27 -12.67
C ASN A 820 15.95 9.36 -13.00
N ALA A 821 17.15 8.93 -13.41
CA ALA A 821 18.32 9.76 -13.66
C ALA A 821 18.07 10.87 -14.71
N LEU A 822 17.09 10.67 -15.60
CA LEU A 822 16.67 11.66 -16.61
C LEU A 822 15.66 12.69 -16.07
N ASN A 823 15.28 12.60 -14.79
CA ASN A 823 14.37 13.50 -14.10
C ASN A 823 13.05 13.77 -14.84
N ARG A 824 12.44 12.72 -15.40
CA ARG A 824 11.12 12.84 -16.03
C ARG A 824 10.05 12.60 -14.99
N TYR A 825 9.27 13.63 -14.66
CA TYR A 825 8.20 13.51 -13.70
C TYR A 825 7.10 12.58 -14.20
N TYR A 826 6.65 11.66 -13.33
CA TYR A 826 5.57 10.74 -13.64
C TYR A 826 4.68 10.50 -12.41
N TYR A 827 3.48 9.99 -12.65
CA TYR A 827 2.56 9.54 -11.60
C TYR A 827 2.52 8.02 -11.62
N SER A 828 2.72 7.38 -10.46
CA SER A 828 2.53 5.92 -10.35
C SER A 828 1.05 5.53 -10.21
N PHE A 829 0.19 6.49 -9.84
CA PHE A 829 -1.26 6.39 -9.72
C PHE A 829 -1.89 7.80 -9.63
N LEU A 830 -3.20 7.95 -9.82
CA LEU A 830 -3.86 9.27 -9.71
C LEU A 830 -4.13 9.68 -8.26
N GLY A 831 -3.91 10.96 -7.95
CA GLY A 831 -3.92 11.51 -6.59
C GLY A 831 -2.59 11.35 -5.85
N GLY A 832 -1.64 10.62 -6.43
CA GLY A 832 -0.27 10.48 -5.95
C GLY A 832 0.59 11.71 -6.20
N PRO A 833 1.79 11.76 -5.61
CA PRO A 833 2.75 12.82 -5.93
C PRO A 833 3.34 12.65 -7.34
N ALA A 834 3.83 13.75 -7.90
CA ALA A 834 4.60 13.72 -9.15
C ALA A 834 6.06 13.30 -8.83
N ILE A 835 6.45 12.09 -9.22
CA ILE A 835 7.73 11.48 -8.84
C ILE A 835 8.83 11.93 -9.80
N GLY A 836 9.81 12.68 -9.29
CA GLY A 836 10.99 13.15 -10.02
C GLY A 836 12.22 12.24 -9.85
N GLY A 837 13.37 12.74 -10.31
CA GLY A 837 14.67 12.11 -10.07
C GLY A 837 15.08 12.17 -8.60
N PHE A 838 15.77 11.12 -8.13
CA PHE A 838 16.42 11.09 -6.83
C PHE A 838 17.88 10.66 -7.00
N TYR A 839 18.79 11.54 -6.60
CA TYR A 839 20.23 11.39 -6.78
C TYR A 839 20.88 11.30 -5.41
N TYR A 840 21.73 10.30 -5.18
CA TYR A 840 22.26 10.04 -3.86
C TYR A 840 23.70 9.53 -3.89
N THR A 841 24.39 9.78 -2.77
CA THR A 841 25.67 9.16 -2.42
C THR A 841 25.47 8.40 -1.12
N SER A 842 25.99 7.18 -1.06
CA SER A 842 25.87 6.27 0.08
C SER A 842 27.27 5.77 0.45
N LEU A 843 27.63 5.91 1.72
CA LEU A 843 28.92 5.51 2.28
C LEU A 843 28.66 4.42 3.33
N THR A 844 29.17 3.23 3.10
CA THR A 844 28.99 2.07 4.00
C THR A 844 30.33 1.63 4.55
N PHE A 845 30.37 1.36 5.86
CA PHE A 845 31.51 0.76 6.55
C PHE A 845 31.05 -0.44 7.37
N GLY A 846 31.85 -1.51 7.34
CA GLY A 846 31.73 -2.65 8.24
C GLY A 846 33.05 -2.85 9.00
N LEU A 847 32.96 -3.10 10.29
CA LEU A 847 34.07 -3.39 11.20
C LEU A 847 33.92 -4.78 11.81
#